data_AF-H3GBJ3-F1
#
_entry.id   AF-H3GBJ3-F1
#
_cell.length_a   1.000
_cell.length_b   1.000
_cell.length_c   1.000
_cell.angle_alpha   90.00
_cell.angle_beta   90.00
_cell.angle_gamma   90.00
#
_symmetry.space_group_name_H-M   'P 1'
#
loop_
_entity.id
_entity.type
_entity.pdbx_description
1 polymer ?
#
loop_
_entity_poly.entity_id
_entity_poly.type
_entity_poly.pdbx_seq_one_letter_code
_entity_poly.pdbx_strand_id
1 'polypeptide(L)'
;MGTGTLRRALTDAATQNASLSPAQLDALHTVILSCCALSLGGGLYIVRHHYVSARMHSGVSMVQKMVVVLSLLDAGLSFPKMFGNPLPHTTDVTAACNVQAFALHLFGLMSVFWNAAIAHCFYRKIVHRDSEARLKSRFKLYVLLVIVPAVACSVALYAARFFGDATFYCWVESRGNQFWTFYLFVVCAILYISVILWVTHNRISRDFRDANLDAQESWALITSKLRIYIAAFIVLWTPSTVFRLLDEELGSARFAVAVLMQVTVCTQGLTTAIIYGGLLTKLYRIVSCKPSIVPTRKFVASPSFPTMDTGTDHSLVKHYRKPANIFVSTFNMGEARLTPAQMDKWVPLGHDIYVIGLQECLHLANTRSLLRQHLEGGHIAITVFIKSSDVDSGAFYMPPVVQQEVNVGKSLVLGRASNKGAVGFAFRYYDTSFAFVACHLSSDPKGKSKVRRRNRDSQDILKELHLNLEDVGFEFPHVHHHSFVLGDLNYRLTQREASAVTILELVSNVRQCETARPAPIKRNRSLRRGLLGKRWSPMGSRGLSSSFGLGSSLAASSDRDSNDLDVSMLERSVKSSTSAFASSNGSNNSIRYSADCELVDDDHFTWDDVVAHDELRTGMRDGQIFYGFREAKIAFPPTFRRVRGAALNLDAGTWPVEELAECYTTAVEGHGMRVPSYTDRILYFSQSDMRHRLQCAVYASCEEVSCSDHKPVLAVFQALVNRDILPIETELAAKKLQRMQDVSGVLECQLRLNFSCVSWQPDTEADFPLISLGSSVDIDQRFSSFDRHGHQVMVTIVFPLPSEDIFSAQRKLLELADSMSGGVYLENTDRLLCKTNVAHIKWADFVRDGITHATFARPTGNMHVAIKVHAGTQGPCFGQGVICIPQGPNDGGDEQPDSIQKLNNFVVELADGGRHTGTLTGSVSLQLLQRASDA
;
A
#
# COMPACT_ATOMS: atom_id res chain seq x y z
N MET A 1 -68.15 -19.69 -61.18
CA MET A 1 -67.20 -18.56 -61.21
C MET A 1 -67.31 -17.82 -59.88
N GLY A 2 -66.31 -17.89 -59.00
CA GLY A 2 -66.43 -17.27 -57.68
C GLY A 2 -65.37 -17.64 -56.63
N THR A 3 -64.41 -18.50 -56.94
CA THR A 3 -63.38 -18.96 -55.98
C THR A 3 -61.97 -18.40 -56.25
N GLY A 4 -61.76 -17.72 -57.39
CA GLY A 4 -60.46 -17.13 -57.76
C GLY A 4 -60.20 -15.74 -57.19
N THR A 5 -61.25 -14.96 -56.91
CA THR A 5 -61.14 -13.57 -56.44
C THR A 5 -60.94 -13.46 -54.93
N LEU A 6 -61.51 -14.38 -54.13
CA LEU A 6 -61.36 -14.36 -52.67
C LEU A 6 -59.96 -14.81 -52.22
N ARG A 7 -59.34 -15.77 -52.94
CA ARG A 7 -57.99 -16.25 -52.62
C ARG A 7 -56.92 -15.21 -52.96
N ARG A 8 -57.13 -14.41 -54.02
CA ARG A 8 -56.30 -13.26 -54.37
C ARG A 8 -56.48 -12.08 -53.40
N ALA A 9 -57.72 -11.79 -53.01
CA ALA A 9 -58.00 -10.74 -52.01
C ALA A 9 -57.48 -11.09 -50.60
N LEU A 10 -57.45 -12.38 -50.22
CA LEU A 10 -56.88 -12.82 -48.94
C LEU A 10 -55.34 -12.90 -48.96
N THR A 11 -54.71 -13.17 -50.11
CA THR A 11 -53.25 -13.06 -50.26
C THR A 11 -52.79 -11.61 -50.37
N ASP A 12 -53.59 -10.72 -50.97
CA ASP A 12 -53.28 -9.29 -51.08
C ASP A 12 -53.56 -8.53 -49.75
N ALA A 13 -54.52 -8.99 -48.94
CA ALA A 13 -54.74 -8.48 -47.58
C ALA A 13 -53.70 -8.98 -46.57
N ALA A 14 -53.08 -10.15 -46.81
CA ALA A 14 -51.99 -10.67 -45.97
C ALA A 14 -50.63 -10.02 -46.30
N THR A 15 -50.42 -9.55 -47.54
CA THR A 15 -49.19 -8.86 -47.96
C THR A 15 -49.22 -7.35 -47.71
N GLN A 16 -50.38 -6.74 -47.48
CA GLN A 16 -50.49 -5.32 -47.07
C GLN A 16 -50.08 -5.03 -45.62
N ASN A 17 -49.84 -6.04 -44.78
CA ASN A 17 -49.43 -5.85 -43.38
C ASN A 17 -47.91 -5.88 -43.15
N ALA A 18 -47.08 -5.96 -44.20
CA ALA A 18 -45.64 -6.18 -44.05
C ALA A 18 -44.77 -4.90 -44.01
N SER A 19 -45.31 -3.72 -44.37
CA SER A 19 -44.53 -2.47 -44.42
C SER A 19 -45.16 -1.39 -43.53
N LEU A 20 -44.31 -0.62 -42.84
CA LEU A 20 -44.75 0.51 -42.00
C LEU A 20 -45.41 1.57 -42.88
N SER A 21 -46.55 2.12 -42.45
CA SER A 21 -47.22 3.17 -43.22
C SER A 21 -46.39 4.47 -43.22
N PRO A 22 -46.54 5.35 -44.23
CA PRO A 22 -45.82 6.62 -44.26
C PRO A 22 -46.03 7.47 -43.00
N ALA A 23 -47.26 7.50 -42.46
CA ALA A 23 -47.56 8.20 -41.22
C ALA A 23 -46.85 7.59 -39.99
N GLN A 24 -46.66 6.27 -39.97
CA GLN A 24 -45.89 5.58 -38.92
C GLN A 24 -44.40 5.88 -39.03
N LEU A 25 -43.85 5.98 -40.24
CA LEU A 25 -42.46 6.37 -40.50
C LEU A 25 -42.18 7.82 -40.07
N ASP A 26 -43.09 8.75 -40.36
CA ASP A 26 -42.98 10.15 -39.92
C ASP A 26 -43.02 10.28 -38.38
N ALA A 27 -43.90 9.50 -37.74
CA ALA A 27 -43.94 9.43 -36.28
C ALA A 27 -42.62 8.89 -35.71
N LEU A 28 -42.04 7.84 -36.31
CA LEU A 28 -40.77 7.26 -35.91
C LEU A 28 -39.59 8.23 -36.14
N HIS A 29 -39.57 8.97 -37.25
CA HIS A 29 -38.57 10.02 -37.49
C HIS A 29 -38.61 11.10 -36.40
N THR A 30 -39.81 11.52 -35.99
CA THR A 30 -39.99 12.49 -34.90
C THR A 30 -39.45 11.94 -33.57
N VAL A 31 -39.70 10.65 -33.29
CA VAL A 31 -39.16 9.95 -32.10
C VAL A 31 -37.62 9.89 -32.16
N ILE A 32 -37.04 9.49 -33.29
CA ILE A 32 -35.59 9.39 -33.47
C ILE A 32 -34.92 10.75 -33.21
N LEU A 33 -35.44 11.82 -33.82
CA LEU A 33 -34.89 13.17 -33.67
C LEU A 33 -34.93 13.64 -32.22
N SER A 34 -36.10 13.47 -31.57
CA SER A 34 -36.32 13.88 -30.18
C SER A 34 -35.40 13.13 -29.22
N CYS A 35 -35.31 11.80 -29.36
CA CYS A 35 -34.45 10.97 -28.52
C CYS A 35 -32.96 11.25 -28.74
N CYS A 36 -32.51 11.42 -29.98
CA CYS A 36 -31.11 11.76 -30.29
C CYS A 36 -30.71 13.12 -29.69
N ALA A 37 -31.60 14.11 -29.73
CA ALA A 37 -31.37 15.42 -29.09
C ALA A 37 -31.17 15.28 -27.57
N LEU A 38 -32.01 14.48 -26.90
CA LEU A 38 -31.86 14.19 -25.47
C LEU A 38 -30.56 13.44 -25.17
N SER A 39 -30.17 12.49 -26.02
CA SER A 39 -28.92 11.73 -25.89
C SER A 39 -27.69 12.63 -25.99
N LEU A 40 -27.64 13.55 -26.96
CA LEU A 40 -26.57 14.53 -27.09
C LEU A 40 -26.52 15.49 -25.89
N GLY A 41 -27.68 15.93 -25.38
CA GLY A 41 -27.77 16.71 -24.15
C GLY A 41 -27.20 15.98 -22.92
N GLY A 42 -27.50 14.69 -22.79
CA GLY A 42 -26.94 13.82 -21.75
C GLY A 42 -25.41 13.67 -21.87
N GLY A 43 -24.90 13.48 -23.09
CA GLY A 43 -23.46 13.40 -23.35
C GLY A 43 -22.72 14.69 -22.95
N LEU A 44 -23.26 15.86 -23.33
CA LEU A 44 -22.73 17.17 -22.95
C LEU A 44 -22.73 17.39 -21.44
N TYR A 45 -23.78 16.93 -20.75
CA TYR A 45 -23.86 16.99 -19.29
C TYR A 45 -22.71 16.21 -18.63
N ILE A 46 -22.44 14.98 -19.08
CA ILE A 46 -21.33 14.17 -18.56
C ILE A 46 -19.97 14.83 -18.80
N VAL A 47 -19.72 15.32 -20.02
CA VAL A 47 -18.45 15.98 -20.37
C VAL A 47 -18.25 17.23 -19.51
N ARG A 48 -19.29 18.06 -19.33
CA ARG A 48 -19.25 19.24 -18.48
C ARG A 48 -19.02 18.87 -17.01
N HIS A 49 -19.75 17.89 -16.49
CA HIS A 49 -19.61 17.41 -15.12
C HIS A 49 -18.18 16.93 -14.84
N HIS A 50 -17.62 16.14 -15.75
CA HIS A 50 -16.26 15.66 -15.68
C HIS A 50 -15.22 16.79 -15.74
N TYR A 51 -15.36 17.75 -16.65
CA TYR A 51 -14.45 18.89 -16.75
C TYR A 51 -14.43 19.73 -15.46
N VAL A 52 -15.59 19.96 -14.86
CA VAL A 52 -15.73 20.66 -13.58
C VAL A 52 -15.13 19.84 -12.43
N SER A 53 -15.39 18.53 -12.38
CA SER A 53 -14.82 17.63 -11.37
C SER A 53 -13.29 17.55 -11.46
N ALA A 54 -12.73 17.46 -12.67
CA ALA A 54 -11.29 17.41 -12.92
C ALA A 54 -10.55 18.69 -12.50
N ARG A 55 -11.26 19.82 -12.48
CA ARG A 55 -10.72 21.11 -12.03
C ARG A 55 -10.77 21.28 -10.51
N MET A 56 -11.71 20.62 -9.83
CA MET A 56 -11.90 20.74 -8.38
C MET A 56 -11.22 19.62 -7.57
N HIS A 57 -11.03 18.42 -8.12
CA HIS A 57 -10.48 17.26 -7.40
C HIS A 57 -9.08 16.88 -7.90
N SER A 58 -8.24 16.32 -7.02
CA SER A 58 -6.81 16.00 -7.22
C SER A 58 -6.51 14.90 -8.27
N GLY A 59 -7.47 14.51 -9.10
CA GLY A 59 -7.31 13.59 -10.21
C GLY A 59 -8.63 12.94 -10.61
N VAL A 60 -8.77 12.63 -11.91
CA VAL A 60 -9.94 11.91 -12.43
C VAL A 60 -9.76 10.41 -12.21
N SER A 61 -10.80 9.75 -11.66
CA SER A 61 -10.81 8.29 -11.50
C SER A 61 -10.81 7.60 -12.86
N MET A 62 -10.24 6.39 -12.95
CA MET A 62 -10.26 5.65 -14.22
C MET A 62 -11.68 5.44 -14.75
N VAL A 63 -12.63 5.14 -13.87
CA VAL A 63 -14.04 4.92 -14.22
C VAL A 63 -14.66 6.15 -14.86
N GLN A 64 -14.45 7.33 -14.28
CA GLN A 64 -14.95 8.60 -14.83
C GLN A 64 -14.39 8.86 -16.25
N LYS A 65 -13.11 8.57 -16.49
CA LYS A 65 -12.51 8.68 -17.82
C LYS A 65 -13.19 7.74 -18.83
N MET A 66 -13.51 6.51 -18.42
CA MET A 66 -14.18 5.56 -19.31
C MET A 66 -15.61 5.99 -19.65
N VAL A 67 -16.35 6.56 -18.69
CA VAL A 67 -17.72 7.06 -18.91
C VAL A 67 -17.75 8.27 -19.86
N VAL A 68 -16.75 9.15 -19.81
CA VAL A 68 -16.63 10.25 -20.78
C VAL A 68 -16.45 9.72 -22.19
N VAL A 69 -15.57 8.73 -22.38
CA VAL A 69 -15.39 8.12 -23.69
C VAL A 69 -16.68 7.45 -24.16
N LEU A 70 -17.40 6.73 -23.29
CA LEU A 70 -18.70 6.16 -23.62
C LEU A 70 -19.68 7.23 -24.11
N SER A 71 -19.73 8.38 -23.44
CA SER A 71 -20.61 9.49 -23.82
C SER A 71 -20.27 10.09 -25.19
N LEU A 72 -18.98 10.12 -25.56
CA LEU A 72 -18.54 10.54 -26.90
C LEU A 72 -18.91 9.51 -27.98
N LEU A 73 -18.82 8.21 -27.67
CA LEU A 73 -19.24 7.14 -28.57
C LEU A 73 -20.76 7.16 -28.80
N ASP A 74 -21.55 7.36 -27.73
CA ASP A 74 -23.01 7.48 -27.80
C ASP A 74 -23.44 8.72 -28.61
N ALA A 75 -22.67 9.82 -28.53
CA ALA A 75 -22.88 11.00 -29.38
C ALA A 75 -22.58 10.69 -30.86
N GLY A 76 -21.49 9.97 -31.15
CA GLY A 76 -21.16 9.49 -32.49
C GLY A 76 -22.19 8.52 -33.08
N LEU A 77 -22.95 7.82 -32.24
CA LEU A 77 -24.10 6.99 -32.62
C LEU A 77 -25.38 7.78 -32.86
N SER A 78 -25.60 8.85 -32.10
CA SER A 78 -26.84 9.64 -32.14
C SER A 78 -26.84 10.66 -33.27
N PHE A 79 -25.69 11.30 -33.53
CA PHE A 79 -25.56 12.37 -34.52
C PHE A 79 -25.91 11.93 -35.96
N PRO A 80 -25.40 10.80 -36.50
CA PRO A 80 -25.74 10.38 -37.87
C PRO A 80 -27.22 10.04 -38.06
N LYS A 81 -27.94 9.63 -37.00
CA LYS A 81 -29.37 9.30 -37.06
C LYS A 81 -30.27 10.52 -37.21
N MET A 82 -29.80 11.69 -36.81
CA MET A 82 -30.58 12.94 -36.91
C MET A 82 -30.87 13.34 -38.36
N PHE A 83 -30.07 12.86 -39.31
CA PHE A 83 -30.23 13.17 -40.73
C PHE A 83 -31.26 12.27 -41.44
N GLY A 84 -31.87 11.30 -40.74
CA GLY A 84 -32.84 10.37 -41.32
C GLY A 84 -32.24 9.53 -42.44
N ASN A 85 -33.08 8.97 -43.31
CA ASN A 85 -32.64 8.19 -44.46
C ASN A 85 -32.32 9.09 -45.67
N PRO A 86 -31.06 9.20 -46.14
CA PRO A 86 -30.69 10.01 -47.29
C PRO A 86 -31.06 9.39 -48.66
N LEU A 87 -31.75 8.23 -48.68
CA LEU A 87 -32.25 7.57 -49.90
C LEU A 87 -33.80 7.54 -49.99
N PRO A 88 -34.55 8.67 -50.02
CA PRO A 88 -36.01 8.55 -50.02
C PRO A 88 -36.56 8.00 -51.36
N HIS A 89 -35.90 8.26 -52.51
CA HIS A 89 -36.50 8.02 -53.84
C HIS A 89 -35.52 7.65 -54.99
N THR A 90 -34.29 7.20 -54.69
CA THR A 90 -33.30 6.83 -55.73
C THR A 90 -32.69 5.46 -55.47
N THR A 91 -32.53 4.64 -56.52
CA THR A 91 -31.94 3.28 -56.44
C THR A 91 -30.41 3.28 -56.27
N ASP A 92 -29.75 4.42 -56.42
CA ASP A 92 -28.29 4.54 -56.30
C ASP A 92 -27.88 4.93 -54.88
N VAL A 93 -27.00 4.12 -54.27
CA VAL A 93 -26.43 4.38 -52.94
C VAL A 93 -25.60 5.67 -53.00
N THR A 94 -26.11 6.73 -52.37
CA THR A 94 -25.42 8.03 -52.32
C THR A 94 -24.17 7.96 -51.44
N ALA A 95 -23.18 8.84 -51.69
CA ALA A 95 -22.03 8.98 -50.81
C ALA A 95 -22.43 9.28 -49.36
N ALA A 96 -23.52 10.05 -49.17
CA ALA A 96 -24.09 10.35 -47.86
C ALA A 96 -24.59 9.08 -47.14
N CYS A 97 -25.23 8.16 -47.86
CA CYS A 97 -25.69 6.87 -47.32
C CYS A 97 -24.52 6.01 -46.82
N ASN A 98 -23.45 5.91 -47.61
CA ASN A 98 -22.26 5.15 -47.21
C ASN A 98 -21.57 5.75 -45.98
N VAL A 99 -21.46 7.07 -45.90
CA VAL A 99 -20.88 7.76 -44.74
C VAL A 99 -21.73 7.54 -43.49
N GLN A 100 -23.05 7.63 -43.61
CA GLN A 100 -23.98 7.38 -42.50
C GLN A 100 -23.88 5.93 -42.02
N ALA A 101 -23.93 4.96 -42.93
CA ALA A 101 -23.85 3.53 -42.60
C ALA A 101 -22.52 3.17 -41.93
N PHE A 102 -21.41 3.69 -42.45
CA PHE A 102 -20.08 3.50 -41.87
C PHE A 102 -20.00 4.06 -40.45
N ALA A 103 -20.46 5.30 -40.24
CA ALA A 103 -20.46 5.93 -38.91
C ALA A 103 -21.30 5.14 -37.90
N LEU A 104 -22.52 4.75 -38.27
CA LEU A 104 -23.41 4.00 -37.39
C LEU A 104 -22.85 2.62 -37.02
N HIS A 105 -22.26 1.91 -37.97
CA HIS A 105 -21.64 0.61 -37.70
C HIS A 105 -20.39 0.75 -36.82
N LEU A 106 -19.53 1.73 -37.13
CA LEU A 106 -18.29 1.98 -36.40
C LEU A 106 -18.54 2.36 -34.94
N PHE A 107 -19.31 3.42 -34.69
CA PHE A 107 -19.59 3.89 -33.34
C PHE A 107 -20.46 2.90 -32.57
N GLY A 108 -21.31 2.13 -33.26
CA GLY A 108 -22.07 1.03 -32.67
C GLY A 108 -21.17 -0.07 -32.10
N LEU A 109 -20.24 -0.60 -32.91
CA LEU A 109 -19.30 -1.61 -32.45
C LEU A 109 -18.37 -1.08 -31.35
N MET A 110 -17.90 0.17 -31.50
CA MET A 110 -17.10 0.81 -30.46
C MET A 110 -17.85 0.89 -29.14
N SER A 111 -19.13 1.29 -29.14
CA SER A 111 -19.95 1.36 -27.91
C SER A 111 -20.13 -0.02 -27.27
N VAL A 112 -20.37 -1.07 -28.07
CA VAL A 112 -20.49 -2.46 -27.57
C VAL A 112 -19.19 -2.93 -26.90
N PHE A 113 -18.05 -2.79 -27.57
CA PHE A 113 -16.75 -3.18 -27.01
C PHE A 113 -16.35 -2.32 -25.82
N TRP A 114 -16.69 -1.03 -25.81
CA TRP A 114 -16.37 -0.14 -24.71
C TRP A 114 -17.13 -0.50 -23.43
N ASN A 115 -18.40 -0.88 -23.55
CA ASN A 115 -19.17 -1.39 -22.41
C ASN A 115 -18.56 -2.68 -21.82
N ALA A 116 -18.09 -3.61 -22.68
CA ALA A 116 -17.34 -4.78 -22.21
C ALA A 116 -16.01 -4.40 -21.55
N ALA A 117 -15.31 -3.38 -22.06
CA ALA A 117 -14.08 -2.87 -21.46
C ALA A 117 -14.33 -2.22 -20.08
N ILE A 118 -15.41 -1.47 -19.92
CA ILE A 118 -15.84 -0.91 -18.61
C ILE A 118 -16.08 -2.04 -17.61
N ALA A 119 -16.85 -3.07 -17.99
CA ALA A 119 -17.10 -4.23 -17.14
C ALA A 119 -15.80 -4.94 -16.72
N HIS A 120 -14.86 -5.12 -17.66
CA HIS A 120 -13.55 -5.71 -17.36
C HIS A 120 -12.67 -4.83 -16.46
N CYS A 121 -12.74 -3.50 -16.62
CA CYS A 121 -12.04 -2.56 -15.75
C CYS A 121 -12.53 -2.68 -14.30
N PHE A 122 -13.85 -2.76 -14.09
CA PHE A 122 -14.43 -3.01 -12.77
C PHE A 122 -14.03 -4.37 -12.20
N TYR A 123 -14.08 -5.42 -13.01
CA TYR A 123 -13.62 -6.75 -12.60
C TYR A 123 -12.19 -6.71 -12.05
N ARG A 124 -11.25 -6.04 -12.73
CA ARG A 124 -9.87 -5.94 -12.25
C ARG A 124 -9.72 -5.05 -11.02
N LYS A 125 -10.42 -3.90 -10.98
CA LYS A 125 -10.40 -3.02 -9.81
C LYS A 125 -10.87 -3.75 -8.55
N ILE A 126 -11.92 -4.56 -8.69
CA ILE A 126 -12.60 -5.20 -7.56
C ILE A 126 -12.00 -6.56 -7.22
N VAL A 127 -11.89 -7.47 -8.18
CA VAL A 127 -11.44 -8.86 -7.96
C VAL A 127 -9.91 -8.97 -7.89
N HIS A 128 -9.19 -8.22 -8.74
CA HIS A 128 -7.72 -8.23 -8.75
C HIS A 128 -7.08 -7.15 -7.88
N ARG A 129 -7.89 -6.25 -7.29
CA ARG A 129 -7.42 -5.12 -6.46
C ARG A 129 -6.32 -4.30 -7.15
N ASP A 130 -6.45 -4.14 -8.47
CA ASP A 130 -5.53 -3.32 -9.26
C ASP A 130 -5.57 -1.87 -8.75
N SER A 131 -4.38 -1.26 -8.54
CA SER A 131 -4.28 0.15 -8.16
C SER A 131 -4.73 1.07 -9.30
N GLU A 132 -5.17 2.28 -8.97
CA GLU A 132 -5.59 3.28 -9.98
C GLU A 132 -4.48 3.56 -11.01
N ALA A 133 -3.21 3.54 -10.60
CA ALA A 133 -2.07 3.69 -11.51
C ALA A 133 -1.96 2.53 -12.52
N ARG A 134 -2.15 1.28 -12.06
CA ARG A 134 -2.16 0.09 -12.92
C ARG A 134 -3.38 0.05 -13.86
N LEU A 135 -4.53 0.54 -13.41
CA LEU A 135 -5.70 0.65 -14.28
C LEU A 135 -5.49 1.71 -15.37
N LYS A 136 -4.95 2.89 -14.99
CA LYS A 136 -4.62 3.97 -15.92
C LYS A 136 -3.56 3.56 -16.95
N SER A 137 -2.54 2.79 -16.57
CA SER A 137 -1.51 2.33 -17.52
C SER A 137 -2.08 1.42 -18.62
N ARG A 138 -3.16 0.68 -18.32
CA ARG A 138 -3.86 -0.17 -19.30
C ARG A 138 -4.93 0.55 -20.12
N PHE A 139 -5.20 1.83 -19.87
CA PHE A 139 -6.19 2.60 -20.63
C PHE A 139 -5.92 2.59 -22.14
N LYS A 140 -4.66 2.78 -22.55
CA LYS A 140 -4.25 2.74 -23.96
C LYS A 140 -4.55 1.39 -24.62
N LEU A 141 -4.41 0.31 -23.86
CA LEU A 141 -4.74 -1.04 -24.34
C LEU A 141 -6.25 -1.19 -24.57
N TYR A 142 -7.11 -0.66 -23.67
CA TYR A 142 -8.56 -0.67 -23.89
C TYR A 142 -8.98 0.12 -25.12
N VAL A 143 -8.38 1.29 -25.35
CA VAL A 143 -8.60 2.09 -26.56
C VAL A 143 -8.23 1.29 -27.81
N LEU A 144 -7.07 0.64 -27.82
CA LEU A 144 -6.62 -0.18 -28.94
C LEU A 144 -7.57 -1.36 -29.20
N LEU A 145 -7.94 -2.10 -28.15
CA LEU A 145 -8.80 -3.28 -28.24
C LEU A 145 -10.24 -2.96 -28.69
N VAL A 146 -10.68 -1.71 -28.56
CA VAL A 146 -12.01 -1.27 -29.01
C VAL A 146 -11.95 -0.72 -30.43
N ILE A 147 -11.02 0.19 -30.71
CA ILE A 147 -10.98 0.92 -31.99
C ILE A 147 -10.55 -0.01 -33.13
N VAL A 148 -9.48 -0.78 -32.95
CA VAL A 148 -8.90 -1.59 -34.04
C VAL A 148 -9.91 -2.59 -34.62
N PRO A 149 -10.58 -3.45 -33.83
CA PRO A 149 -11.54 -4.40 -34.40
C PRO A 149 -12.80 -3.70 -34.97
N ALA A 150 -13.28 -2.62 -34.35
CA ALA A 150 -14.44 -1.89 -34.85
C ALA A 150 -14.15 -1.22 -36.22
N VAL A 151 -12.98 -0.60 -36.38
CA VAL A 151 -12.54 -0.04 -37.67
C VAL A 151 -12.34 -1.13 -38.70
N ALA A 152 -11.64 -2.23 -38.36
CA ALA A 152 -11.39 -3.32 -39.28
C ALA A 152 -12.69 -3.93 -39.84
N CYS A 153 -13.68 -4.18 -38.98
CA CYS A 153 -14.99 -4.70 -39.39
C CYS A 153 -15.76 -3.70 -40.28
N SER A 154 -15.79 -2.42 -39.87
CA SER A 154 -16.48 -1.37 -40.64
C SER A 154 -15.87 -1.14 -42.02
N VAL A 155 -14.54 -1.17 -42.12
CA VAL A 155 -13.80 -1.03 -43.39
C VAL A 155 -14.04 -2.24 -44.29
N ALA A 156 -14.08 -3.46 -43.73
CA ALA A 156 -14.38 -4.66 -44.51
C ALA A 156 -15.79 -4.62 -45.12
N LEU A 157 -16.80 -4.14 -44.37
CA LEU A 157 -18.16 -3.96 -44.87
C LEU A 157 -18.26 -2.89 -45.95
N TYR A 158 -17.54 -1.77 -45.78
CA TYR A 158 -17.45 -0.72 -46.78
C TYR A 158 -16.82 -1.24 -48.09
N ALA A 159 -15.70 -1.95 -47.99
CA ALA A 159 -15.00 -2.53 -49.13
C ALA A 159 -15.86 -3.58 -49.85
N ALA A 160 -16.63 -4.37 -49.11
CA ALA A 160 -17.55 -5.37 -49.64
C ALA A 160 -18.88 -4.80 -50.15
N ARG A 161 -19.11 -3.48 -50.04
CA ARG A 161 -20.34 -2.78 -50.48
C ARG A 161 -21.62 -3.35 -49.88
N PHE A 162 -21.59 -3.70 -48.59
CA PHE A 162 -22.76 -4.22 -47.87
C PHE A 162 -23.64 -3.14 -47.20
N PHE A 163 -23.38 -1.87 -47.48
CA PHE A 163 -24.16 -0.74 -46.95
C PHE A 163 -25.27 -0.33 -47.91
N GLY A 164 -26.45 -0.07 -47.37
CA GLY A 164 -27.65 0.29 -48.11
C GLY A 164 -28.78 0.74 -47.17
N ASP A 165 -30.00 0.77 -47.71
CA ASP A 165 -31.17 1.15 -46.93
C ASP A 165 -31.48 0.09 -45.85
N ALA A 166 -31.58 0.53 -44.59
CA ALA A 166 -31.93 -0.30 -43.44
C ALA A 166 -33.16 0.24 -42.71
N THR A 167 -34.17 0.66 -43.46
CA THR A 167 -35.50 1.13 -43.04
C THR A 167 -35.53 2.58 -42.55
N PHE A 168 -34.76 2.90 -41.51
CA PHE A 168 -34.82 4.21 -40.85
C PHE A 168 -33.65 5.14 -41.23
N TYR A 169 -32.54 4.53 -41.64
CA TYR A 169 -31.28 5.17 -41.96
C TYR A 169 -30.46 4.16 -42.77
N CYS A 170 -29.41 4.65 -43.44
CA CYS A 170 -28.47 3.77 -44.12
C CYS A 170 -27.65 2.95 -43.12
N TRP A 171 -27.57 1.64 -43.32
CA TRP A 171 -26.75 0.72 -42.50
C TRP A 171 -26.41 -0.54 -43.31
N VAL A 172 -26.14 -1.67 -42.63
CA VAL A 172 -25.91 -2.97 -43.29
C VAL A 172 -27.24 -3.49 -43.83
N GLU A 173 -27.34 -3.72 -45.14
CA GLU A 173 -28.60 -4.06 -45.82
C GLU A 173 -29.09 -5.48 -45.46
N SER A 174 -28.23 -6.48 -45.60
CA SER A 174 -28.57 -7.88 -45.36
C SER A 174 -28.69 -8.21 -43.88
N ARG A 175 -29.82 -8.81 -43.46
CA ARG A 175 -30.04 -9.29 -42.08
C ARG A 175 -28.99 -10.30 -41.62
N GLY A 176 -28.56 -11.21 -42.51
CA GLY A 176 -27.50 -12.17 -42.20
C GLY A 176 -26.19 -11.46 -41.87
N ASN A 177 -25.84 -10.43 -42.65
CA ASN A 177 -24.65 -9.63 -42.40
C ASN A 177 -24.80 -8.79 -41.13
N GLN A 178 -25.98 -8.23 -40.84
CA GLN A 178 -26.26 -7.53 -39.57
C GLN A 178 -26.00 -8.45 -38.37
N PHE A 179 -26.40 -9.72 -38.43
CA PHE A 179 -26.16 -10.68 -37.35
C PHE A 179 -24.68 -10.94 -37.15
N TRP A 180 -23.98 -11.41 -38.20
CA TRP A 180 -22.59 -11.84 -38.08
C TRP A 180 -21.60 -10.70 -37.80
N THR A 181 -21.87 -9.50 -38.32
CA THR A 181 -20.94 -8.36 -38.19
C THR A 181 -21.25 -7.45 -37.01
N PHE A 182 -22.44 -7.56 -36.40
CA PHE A 182 -22.85 -6.68 -35.30
C PHE A 182 -23.47 -7.43 -34.13
N TYR A 183 -24.62 -8.10 -34.33
CA TYR A 183 -25.37 -8.67 -33.21
C TYR A 183 -24.69 -9.86 -32.53
N LEU A 184 -23.84 -10.61 -33.23
CA LEU A 184 -22.99 -11.62 -32.60
C LEU A 184 -22.10 -10.98 -31.51
N PHE A 185 -21.51 -9.82 -31.77
CA PHE A 185 -20.71 -9.10 -30.78
C PHE A 185 -21.55 -8.57 -29.63
N VAL A 186 -22.78 -8.14 -29.88
CA VAL A 186 -23.73 -7.74 -28.82
C VAL A 186 -24.03 -8.92 -27.89
N VAL A 187 -24.35 -10.11 -28.44
CA VAL A 187 -24.62 -11.32 -27.64
C VAL A 187 -23.39 -11.76 -26.86
N CYS A 188 -22.22 -11.81 -27.49
CA CYS A 188 -20.96 -12.12 -26.83
C CYS A 188 -20.64 -11.14 -25.69
N ALA A 189 -20.87 -9.84 -25.91
CA ALA A 189 -20.69 -8.82 -24.87
C ALA A 189 -21.65 -9.03 -23.70
N ILE A 190 -22.93 -9.32 -23.96
CA ILE A 190 -23.92 -9.62 -22.91
C ILE A 190 -23.49 -10.83 -22.07
N LEU A 191 -23.07 -11.93 -22.71
CA LEU A 191 -22.60 -13.13 -22.01
C LEU A 191 -21.36 -12.84 -21.17
N TYR A 192 -20.37 -12.16 -21.76
CA TYR A 192 -19.13 -11.79 -21.07
C TYR A 192 -19.38 -10.92 -19.84
N ILE A 193 -20.19 -9.88 -19.99
CA ILE A 193 -20.54 -8.95 -18.92
C ILE A 193 -21.32 -9.70 -17.82
N SER A 194 -22.22 -10.61 -18.19
CA SER A 194 -22.98 -11.43 -17.24
C SER A 194 -22.08 -12.36 -16.41
N VAL A 195 -21.08 -13.00 -17.05
CA VAL A 195 -20.07 -13.81 -16.34
C VAL A 195 -19.26 -12.95 -15.38
N ILE A 196 -18.81 -11.77 -15.82
CA ILE A 196 -18.09 -10.83 -14.95
C ILE A 196 -18.93 -10.46 -13.73
N LEU A 197 -20.21 -10.14 -13.91
CA LEU A 197 -21.11 -9.81 -12.81
C LEU A 197 -21.21 -10.96 -11.80
N TRP A 198 -21.42 -12.17 -12.31
CA TRP A 198 -21.55 -13.36 -11.47
C TRP A 198 -20.27 -13.63 -10.68
N VAL A 199 -19.10 -13.59 -11.32
CA VAL A 199 -17.81 -13.78 -10.66
C VAL A 199 -17.57 -12.69 -9.61
N THR A 200 -17.80 -11.44 -9.97
CA THR A 200 -17.62 -10.27 -9.08
C THR A 200 -18.52 -10.39 -7.86
N HIS A 201 -19.81 -10.68 -8.07
CA HIS A 201 -20.77 -10.87 -6.99
C HIS A 201 -20.38 -12.03 -6.05
N ASN A 202 -20.02 -13.18 -6.58
CA ASN A 202 -19.73 -14.36 -5.75
C ASN A 202 -18.43 -14.22 -4.97
N ARG A 203 -17.38 -13.63 -5.58
CA ARG A 203 -16.13 -13.36 -4.88
C ARG A 203 -16.35 -12.43 -3.70
N ILE A 204 -17.15 -11.40 -3.91
CA ILE A 204 -17.38 -10.37 -2.91
C ILE A 204 -18.36 -10.81 -1.84
N SER A 205 -19.45 -11.48 -2.21
CA SER A 205 -20.37 -12.06 -1.24
C SER A 205 -19.64 -12.99 -0.28
N ARG A 206 -18.61 -13.69 -0.76
CA ARG A 206 -17.70 -14.48 0.09
C ARG A 206 -16.76 -13.62 0.93
N ASP A 207 -16.11 -12.62 0.34
CA ASP A 207 -15.13 -11.78 1.03
C ASP A 207 -15.76 -10.85 2.10
N PHE A 208 -17.06 -10.55 1.98
CA PHE A 208 -17.78 -9.59 2.84
C PHE A 208 -18.98 -10.18 3.59
N ARG A 209 -19.16 -11.50 3.57
CA ARG A 209 -20.19 -12.19 4.36
C ARG A 209 -20.09 -11.88 5.87
N ASP A 210 -18.88 -11.56 6.30
CA ASP A 210 -18.48 -11.33 7.68
C ASP A 210 -18.21 -9.84 8.00
N ALA A 211 -18.51 -8.92 7.09
CA ALA A 211 -18.34 -7.47 7.30
C ALA A 211 -19.54 -6.84 8.03
N ASN A 212 -19.31 -5.69 8.65
CA ASN A 212 -20.28 -4.93 9.44
C ASN A 212 -21.41 -4.26 8.60
N LEU A 213 -22.53 -3.86 9.23
CA LEU A 213 -23.73 -3.25 8.62
C LEU A 213 -23.42 -2.05 7.73
N ASP A 214 -22.62 -1.07 8.18
CA ASP A 214 -22.29 0.12 7.37
C ASP A 214 -21.57 -0.25 6.06
N ALA A 215 -20.67 -1.23 6.15
CA ALA A 215 -19.92 -1.77 5.02
C ALA A 215 -20.84 -2.58 4.09
N GLN A 216 -21.74 -3.38 4.65
CA GLN A 216 -22.74 -4.14 3.90
C GLN A 216 -23.72 -3.23 3.16
N GLU A 217 -24.24 -2.16 3.80
CA GLU A 217 -25.14 -1.18 3.18
C GLU A 217 -24.46 -0.43 2.04
N SER A 218 -23.25 0.08 2.29
CA SER A 218 -22.45 0.79 1.29
C SER A 218 -22.12 -0.12 0.10
N TRP A 219 -21.77 -1.37 0.38
CA TRP A 219 -21.47 -2.37 -0.64
C TRP A 219 -22.71 -2.82 -1.44
N ALA A 220 -23.84 -3.06 -0.78
CA ALA A 220 -25.09 -3.45 -1.43
C ALA A 220 -25.54 -2.37 -2.42
N LEU A 221 -25.37 -1.10 -2.04
CA LEU A 221 -25.60 0.04 -2.91
C LEU A 221 -24.64 0.06 -4.12
N ILE A 222 -23.34 -0.14 -3.92
CA ILE A 222 -22.35 -0.22 -5.02
C ILE A 222 -22.71 -1.33 -6.00
N THR A 223 -23.04 -2.52 -5.47
CA THR A 223 -23.44 -3.69 -6.28
C THR A 223 -24.71 -3.41 -7.05
N SER A 224 -25.69 -2.76 -6.41
CA SER A 224 -26.93 -2.35 -7.06
C SER A 224 -26.65 -1.42 -8.24
N LYS A 225 -25.77 -0.41 -8.06
CA LYS A 225 -25.37 0.49 -9.16
C LYS A 225 -24.63 -0.23 -10.29
N LEU A 226 -23.67 -1.11 -9.96
CA LEU A 226 -22.97 -1.97 -10.94
C LEU A 226 -23.94 -2.84 -11.74
N ARG A 227 -24.95 -3.41 -11.09
CA ARG A 227 -26.00 -4.18 -11.74
C ARG A 227 -26.87 -3.31 -12.62
N ILE A 228 -27.24 -2.10 -12.19
CA ILE A 228 -28.03 -1.16 -13.00
C ILE A 228 -27.26 -0.76 -14.27
N TYR A 229 -25.96 -0.49 -14.19
CA TYR A 229 -25.14 -0.16 -15.36
C TYR A 229 -25.18 -1.25 -16.44
N ILE A 230 -25.17 -2.50 -16.01
CA ILE A 230 -25.11 -3.66 -16.92
C ILE A 230 -26.50 -4.09 -17.38
N ALA A 231 -27.50 -4.00 -16.49
CA ALA A 231 -28.89 -4.19 -16.85
C ALA A 231 -29.33 -3.16 -17.89
N ALA A 232 -28.88 -1.91 -17.78
CA ALA A 232 -29.13 -0.88 -18.78
C ALA A 232 -28.59 -1.27 -20.15
N PHE A 233 -27.37 -1.83 -20.25
CA PHE A 233 -26.84 -2.31 -21.53
C PHE A 233 -27.74 -3.39 -22.16
N ILE A 234 -28.17 -4.37 -21.38
CA ILE A 234 -29.08 -5.43 -21.86
C ILE A 234 -30.41 -4.81 -22.32
N VAL A 235 -31.05 -4.00 -21.49
CA VAL A 235 -32.34 -3.37 -21.77
C VAL A 235 -32.27 -2.46 -23.01
N LEU A 236 -31.17 -1.72 -23.20
CA LEU A 236 -31.04 -0.79 -24.31
C LEU A 236 -30.87 -1.49 -25.66
N TRP A 237 -30.15 -2.62 -25.70
CA TRP A 237 -29.82 -3.33 -26.94
C TRP A 237 -30.83 -4.44 -27.29
N THR A 238 -31.52 -5.04 -26.32
CA THR A 238 -32.47 -6.14 -26.56
C THR A 238 -33.59 -5.77 -27.55
N PRO A 239 -34.29 -4.63 -27.45
CA PRO A 239 -35.34 -4.27 -28.42
C PRO A 239 -34.82 -4.14 -29.85
N SER A 240 -33.60 -3.63 -30.02
CA SER A 240 -32.93 -3.55 -31.33
C SER A 240 -32.62 -4.93 -31.90
N THR A 241 -32.13 -5.84 -31.06
CA THR A 241 -31.87 -7.22 -31.44
C THR A 241 -33.15 -7.95 -31.83
N VAL A 242 -34.21 -7.81 -31.03
CA VAL A 242 -35.53 -8.40 -31.32
C VAL A 242 -36.10 -7.85 -32.63
N PHE A 243 -36.14 -6.53 -32.80
CA PHE A 243 -36.67 -5.92 -34.01
C PHE A 243 -35.91 -6.34 -35.27
N ARG A 244 -34.57 -6.37 -35.22
CA ARG A 244 -33.76 -6.67 -36.41
C ARG A 244 -33.68 -8.17 -36.75
N LEU A 245 -33.83 -9.06 -35.77
CA LEU A 245 -33.76 -10.52 -35.99
C LEU A 245 -35.12 -11.18 -36.19
N LEU A 246 -36.18 -10.67 -35.56
CA LEU A 246 -37.53 -11.27 -35.57
C LEU A 246 -38.56 -10.39 -36.30
N ASP A 247 -38.09 -9.48 -37.16
CA ASP A 247 -38.87 -8.47 -37.88
C ASP A 247 -40.12 -9.04 -38.59
N GLU A 248 -39.98 -10.22 -39.21
CA GLU A 248 -41.06 -10.90 -39.96
C GLU A 248 -42.09 -11.60 -39.07
N GLU A 249 -41.70 -11.95 -37.83
CA GLU A 249 -42.55 -12.67 -36.88
C GLU A 249 -43.37 -11.73 -35.98
N LEU A 250 -43.08 -10.42 -36.03
CA LEU A 250 -43.65 -9.41 -35.14
C LEU A 250 -45.12 -9.04 -35.43
N GLY A 251 -45.62 -9.31 -36.64
CA GLY A 251 -47.03 -9.07 -37.01
C GLY A 251 -47.54 -7.67 -36.62
N SER A 252 -48.64 -7.62 -35.86
CA SER A 252 -49.26 -6.36 -35.41
C SER A 252 -48.42 -5.58 -34.37
N ALA A 253 -47.45 -6.20 -33.71
CA ALA A 253 -46.57 -5.56 -32.74
C ALA A 253 -45.40 -4.81 -33.38
N ARG A 254 -45.19 -4.94 -34.70
CA ARG A 254 -44.05 -4.38 -35.44
C ARG A 254 -43.82 -2.88 -35.18
N PHE A 255 -44.88 -2.07 -35.25
CA PHE A 255 -44.76 -0.62 -34.99
C PHE A 255 -44.39 -0.32 -33.52
N ALA A 256 -45.01 -1.00 -32.55
CA ALA A 256 -44.71 -0.79 -31.14
C ALA A 256 -43.26 -1.17 -30.78
N VAL A 257 -42.77 -2.28 -31.33
CA VAL A 257 -41.39 -2.73 -31.13
C VAL A 257 -40.39 -1.82 -31.88
N ALA A 258 -40.75 -1.29 -33.05
CA ALA A 258 -39.95 -0.26 -33.74
C ALA A 258 -39.81 1.02 -32.91
N VAL A 259 -40.92 1.52 -32.32
CA VAL A 259 -40.89 2.68 -31.43
C VAL A 259 -40.02 2.39 -30.21
N LEU A 260 -40.20 1.24 -29.56
CA LEU A 260 -39.40 0.84 -28.40
C LEU A 260 -37.91 0.76 -28.74
N MET A 261 -37.55 0.15 -29.87
CA MET A 261 -36.18 0.12 -30.38
C MET A 261 -35.63 1.52 -30.58
N GLN A 262 -36.36 2.42 -31.24
CA GLN A 262 -35.84 3.77 -31.50
C GLN A 262 -35.67 4.56 -30.21
N VAL A 263 -36.60 4.44 -29.27
CA VAL A 263 -36.47 5.05 -27.94
C VAL A 263 -35.23 4.53 -27.23
N THR A 264 -35.01 3.21 -27.15
CA THR A 264 -33.85 2.68 -26.40
C THR A 264 -32.52 2.97 -27.06
N VAL A 265 -32.37 2.77 -28.37
CA VAL A 265 -31.09 2.98 -29.07
C VAL A 265 -30.77 4.47 -29.21
N CYS A 266 -31.78 5.35 -29.29
CA CYS A 266 -31.54 6.79 -29.45
C CYS A 266 -31.42 7.56 -28.12
N THR A 267 -31.67 6.94 -26.95
CA THR A 267 -31.54 7.59 -25.62
C THR A 267 -30.31 7.13 -24.83
N GLN A 268 -29.33 6.51 -25.49
CA GLN A 268 -28.14 5.96 -24.83
C GLN A 268 -27.36 7.02 -24.02
N GLY A 269 -27.08 8.20 -24.59
CA GLY A 269 -26.36 9.27 -23.89
C GLY A 269 -27.14 9.87 -22.71
N LEU A 270 -28.48 9.91 -22.78
CA LEU A 270 -29.33 10.32 -21.66
C LEU A 270 -29.29 9.27 -20.54
N THR A 271 -29.36 8.00 -20.91
CA THR A 271 -29.26 6.88 -19.96
C THR A 271 -27.89 6.92 -19.26
N THR A 272 -26.81 7.12 -20.02
CA THR A 272 -25.47 7.33 -19.47
C THR A 272 -25.44 8.51 -18.49
N ALA A 273 -26.08 9.65 -18.82
CA ALA A 273 -26.18 10.80 -17.92
C ALA A 273 -26.98 10.55 -16.64
N ILE A 274 -28.06 9.78 -16.72
CA ILE A 274 -28.89 9.42 -15.56
C ILE A 274 -28.10 8.51 -14.61
N ILE A 275 -27.52 7.43 -15.12
CA ILE A 275 -26.91 6.41 -14.27
C ILE A 275 -25.52 6.85 -13.78
N TYR A 276 -24.70 7.50 -14.62
CA TYR A 276 -23.34 7.89 -14.24
C TYR A 276 -23.21 9.34 -13.76
N GLY A 277 -24.15 10.21 -14.14
CA GLY A 277 -24.07 11.64 -13.86
C GLY A 277 -25.02 12.15 -12.78
N GLY A 278 -25.88 11.29 -12.21
CA GLY A 278 -26.79 11.67 -11.12
C GLY A 278 -27.85 12.71 -11.51
N LEU A 279 -28.20 12.78 -12.80
CA LEU A 279 -29.07 13.82 -13.37
C LEU A 279 -30.43 13.93 -12.64
N LEU A 280 -31.06 12.79 -12.30
CA LEU A 280 -32.35 12.75 -11.58
C LEU A 280 -32.23 13.26 -10.14
N THR A 281 -31.16 12.93 -9.43
CA THR A 281 -30.91 13.40 -8.07
C THR A 281 -30.77 14.92 -8.02
N LYS A 282 -30.12 15.49 -9.03
CA LYS A 282 -29.91 16.94 -9.14
C LYS A 282 -31.19 17.69 -9.51
N LEU A 283 -31.98 17.15 -10.45
CA LEU A 283 -33.30 17.69 -10.81
C LEU A 283 -34.27 17.65 -9.62
N TYR A 284 -34.29 16.54 -8.88
CA TYR A 284 -35.12 16.40 -7.67
C TYR A 284 -34.79 17.47 -6.61
N ARG A 285 -33.51 17.78 -6.39
CA ARG A 285 -33.10 18.84 -5.44
C ARG A 285 -33.49 20.25 -5.90
N ILE A 286 -33.33 20.55 -7.18
CA ILE A 286 -33.73 21.86 -7.76
C ILE A 286 -35.24 22.07 -7.60
N VAL A 287 -36.02 21.01 -7.79
CA VAL A 287 -37.49 21.06 -7.64
C VAL A 287 -37.93 21.08 -6.17
N SER A 288 -37.15 20.48 -5.26
CA SER A 288 -37.56 20.29 -3.85
C SER A 288 -37.16 21.42 -2.88
N CYS A 289 -36.39 22.44 -3.29
CA CYS A 289 -36.07 23.66 -2.51
C CYS A 289 -35.88 23.47 -0.98
N LYS A 290 -35.11 22.47 -0.52
CA LYS A 290 -34.84 22.28 0.92
C LYS A 290 -33.44 22.80 1.30
N PRO A 291 -33.31 23.77 2.21
CA PRO A 291 -32.04 24.10 2.86
C PRO A 291 -31.72 23.09 3.98
N SER A 292 -30.43 22.81 4.18
CA SER A 292 -29.93 21.97 5.28
C SER A 292 -30.24 22.62 6.63
N ILE A 293 -31.15 22.02 7.39
CA ILE A 293 -31.44 22.38 8.78
C ILE A 293 -30.58 21.49 9.69
N VAL A 294 -29.73 22.12 10.49
CA VAL A 294 -29.02 21.51 11.63
C VAL A 294 -29.91 21.63 12.87
N PRO A 295 -30.30 20.55 13.55
CA PRO A 295 -30.92 20.65 14.87
C PRO A 295 -29.86 20.57 15.97
N THR A 296 -29.76 21.64 16.74
CA THR A 296 -29.11 21.74 18.07
C THR A 296 -30.05 21.30 19.21
N ARG A 297 -29.47 20.77 20.31
CA ARG A 297 -29.94 20.66 21.73
C ARG A 297 -30.14 19.22 22.22
N LYS A 298 -30.03 18.85 23.51
CA LYS A 298 -29.47 19.37 24.80
C LYS A 298 -29.53 18.19 25.80
N PHE A 299 -28.63 18.21 26.79
CA PHE A 299 -28.45 17.31 27.96
C PHE A 299 -29.70 16.96 28.81
N VAL A 300 -29.69 15.74 29.43
CA VAL A 300 -30.16 15.40 30.80
C VAL A 300 -29.32 14.21 31.35
N ALA A 301 -29.10 14.15 32.67
CA ALA A 301 -28.07 13.38 33.39
C ALA A 301 -28.53 12.11 34.16
N SER A 302 -27.56 11.18 34.37
CA SER A 302 -27.32 10.24 35.52
C SER A 302 -28.31 9.09 35.81
N PRO A 303 -27.91 7.94 36.47
CA PRO A 303 -26.82 7.80 37.45
C PRO A 303 -25.87 6.56 37.33
N SER A 304 -24.89 6.66 38.23
CA SER A 304 -23.63 5.98 38.61
C SER A 304 -23.59 4.50 39.07
N PHE A 305 -22.40 3.91 38.79
CA PHE A 305 -21.50 3.02 39.58
C PHE A 305 -21.97 1.63 40.10
N PRO A 306 -21.04 0.66 40.26
CA PRO A 306 -20.23 0.55 41.48
C PRO A 306 -18.70 0.69 41.29
N THR A 307 -18.08 1.14 42.37
CA THR A 307 -16.69 1.56 42.64
C THR A 307 -15.77 0.44 43.18
N MET A 308 -14.48 0.80 43.30
CA MET A 308 -13.37 0.27 44.14
C MET A 308 -12.26 -0.41 43.30
N ASP A 309 -10.95 -0.17 43.48
CA ASP A 309 -10.20 0.34 44.63
C ASP A 309 -8.94 1.13 44.21
N THR A 310 -8.60 2.12 45.03
CA THR A 310 -7.40 2.96 44.96
C THR A 310 -6.15 2.21 45.40
N GLY A 311 -5.09 2.24 44.58
CA GLY A 311 -3.76 1.81 44.96
C GLY A 311 -2.72 2.36 44.00
N THR A 312 -1.82 3.18 44.53
CA THR A 312 -0.53 3.64 43.96
C THR A 312 -0.06 2.84 42.74
N ASP A 313 0.16 3.54 41.63
CA ASP A 313 0.27 2.96 40.28
C ASP A 313 1.57 2.15 40.05
N HIS A 314 1.59 0.96 40.65
CA HIS A 314 2.43 -0.18 40.28
C HIS A 314 1.86 -0.95 39.06
N SER A 315 0.82 -0.43 38.38
CA SER A 315 0.11 -1.17 37.32
C SER A 315 0.85 -1.14 35.98
N LEU A 316 1.47 -0.01 35.59
CA LEU A 316 2.23 0.11 34.33
C LEU A 316 3.40 -0.90 34.21
N VAL A 317 4.05 -1.24 35.32
CA VAL A 317 5.13 -2.25 35.36
C VAL A 317 4.59 -3.69 35.31
N LYS A 318 3.30 -3.89 35.61
CA LYS A 318 2.62 -5.19 35.63
C LYS A 318 2.25 -5.69 34.23
N HIS A 319 1.91 -4.78 33.31
CA HIS A 319 1.37 -5.09 31.98
C HIS A 319 2.44 -5.56 30.96
N TYR A 320 3.70 -5.12 31.13
CA TYR A 320 4.83 -5.47 30.25
C TYR A 320 5.75 -6.58 30.82
N ARG A 321 5.29 -7.34 31.83
CA ARG A 321 6.09 -8.26 32.67
C ARG A 321 6.95 -9.30 31.95
N LYS A 322 6.69 -9.62 30.68
CA LYS A 322 7.53 -10.54 29.88
C LYS A 322 7.57 -10.11 28.40
N PRO A 323 8.73 -9.68 27.87
CA PRO A 323 8.87 -9.37 26.45
C PRO A 323 8.62 -10.61 25.59
N ALA A 324 8.06 -10.40 24.41
CA ALA A 324 7.98 -11.41 23.36
C ALA A 324 9.35 -11.56 22.70
N ASN A 325 9.84 -12.80 22.63
CA ASN A 325 11.10 -13.11 21.99
C ASN A 325 10.87 -13.49 20.53
N ILE A 326 11.37 -12.67 19.61
CA ILE A 326 11.25 -12.82 18.17
C ILE A 326 12.61 -13.23 17.61
N PHE A 327 12.73 -14.48 17.17
CA PHE A 327 13.88 -14.97 16.43
C PHE A 327 13.75 -14.58 14.96
N VAL A 328 14.74 -13.88 14.42
CA VAL A 328 14.78 -13.46 13.01
C VAL A 328 16.07 -14.01 12.39
N SER A 329 15.99 -14.68 11.26
CA SER A 329 17.18 -15.19 10.57
C SER A 329 17.08 -15.06 9.06
N THR A 330 18.21 -14.79 8.42
CA THR A 330 18.37 -14.83 6.96
C THR A 330 19.46 -15.81 6.56
N PHE A 331 19.24 -16.55 5.47
CA PHE A 331 20.23 -17.48 4.94
C PHE A 331 20.14 -17.62 3.42
N ASN A 332 21.19 -17.18 2.72
CA ASN A 332 21.41 -17.56 1.34
C ASN A 332 21.96 -19.00 1.29
N MET A 333 21.12 -19.93 0.83
CA MET A 333 21.44 -21.35 0.84
C MET A 333 22.42 -21.76 -0.27
N GLY A 334 22.71 -20.89 -1.24
CA GLY A 334 23.62 -21.20 -2.35
C GLY A 334 23.23 -22.49 -3.07
N GLU A 335 21.93 -22.76 -3.19
CA GLU A 335 21.34 -23.98 -3.75
C GLU A 335 21.58 -25.28 -2.93
N ALA A 336 22.19 -25.18 -1.74
CA ALA A 336 22.48 -26.31 -0.88
C ALA A 336 21.23 -26.86 -0.17
N ARG A 337 21.34 -28.08 0.36
CA ARG A 337 20.30 -28.73 1.19
C ARG A 337 20.70 -28.68 2.67
N LEU A 338 19.72 -28.41 3.54
CA LEU A 338 19.89 -28.47 4.99
C LEU A 338 19.63 -29.88 5.52
N THR A 339 20.42 -30.28 6.52
CA THR A 339 20.20 -31.51 7.29
C THR A 339 19.54 -31.21 8.64
N PRO A 340 18.85 -32.18 9.28
CA PRO A 340 18.29 -31.99 10.62
C PRO A 340 19.34 -31.54 11.65
N ALA A 341 20.53 -32.15 11.62
CA ALA A 341 21.62 -31.80 12.53
C ALA A 341 22.10 -30.35 12.36
N GLN A 342 22.07 -29.80 11.14
CA GLN A 342 22.37 -28.39 10.88
C GLN A 342 21.23 -27.47 11.35
N MET A 343 19.98 -27.93 11.27
CA MET A 343 18.81 -27.20 11.77
C MET A 343 18.89 -26.99 13.29
N ASP A 344 19.27 -28.03 14.03
CA ASP A 344 19.50 -27.97 15.48
C ASP A 344 20.57 -26.96 15.88
N LYS A 345 21.54 -26.71 14.98
CA LYS A 345 22.54 -25.66 15.21
C LYS A 345 21.92 -24.31 14.91
N TRP A 346 21.36 -24.14 13.71
CA TRP A 346 20.94 -22.84 13.22
C TRP A 346 19.73 -22.23 13.95
N VAL A 347 18.70 -23.01 14.25
CA VAL A 347 17.41 -22.51 14.76
C VAL A 347 17.20 -22.94 16.21
N PRO A 348 17.54 -22.08 17.20
CA PRO A 348 17.35 -22.39 18.62
C PRO A 348 15.87 -22.38 19.02
N LEU A 349 15.44 -23.39 19.78
CA LEU A 349 14.07 -23.49 20.30
C LEU A 349 13.80 -22.53 21.47
N GLY A 350 12.50 -22.28 21.77
CA GLY A 350 12.05 -21.52 22.95
C GLY A 350 11.54 -20.09 22.70
N HIS A 351 11.59 -19.58 21.47
CA HIS A 351 11.11 -18.25 21.09
C HIS A 351 9.58 -18.21 20.88
N ASP A 352 8.98 -17.02 20.98
CA ASP A 352 7.54 -16.82 20.79
C ASP A 352 7.18 -16.73 19.30
N ILE A 353 8.05 -16.06 18.53
CA ILE A 353 7.90 -15.86 17.09
C ILE A 353 9.23 -16.19 16.41
N TYR A 354 9.18 -16.95 15.32
CA TYR A 354 10.32 -17.19 14.42
C TYR A 354 10.04 -16.52 13.10
N VAL A 355 11.04 -15.90 12.46
CA VAL A 355 10.95 -15.33 11.10
C VAL A 355 12.19 -15.74 10.33
N ILE A 356 12.02 -16.52 9.27
CA ILE A 356 13.14 -17.10 8.52
C ILE A 356 13.07 -16.69 7.04
N GLY A 357 14.00 -15.84 6.61
CA GLY A 357 14.23 -15.45 5.21
C GLY A 357 15.25 -16.37 4.54
N LEU A 358 14.94 -16.86 3.34
CA LEU A 358 15.80 -17.76 2.57
C LEU A 358 16.05 -17.19 1.17
N GLN A 359 17.30 -17.28 0.69
CA GLN A 359 17.68 -16.98 -0.69
C GLN A 359 18.33 -18.21 -1.33
N GLU A 360 18.26 -18.30 -2.66
CA GLU A 360 18.79 -19.44 -3.45
C GLU A 360 18.36 -20.82 -2.92
N CYS A 361 17.14 -20.91 -2.39
CA CYS A 361 16.56 -22.15 -1.88
C CYS A 361 15.84 -22.92 -3.00
N LEU A 362 16.50 -23.94 -3.56
CA LEU A 362 15.91 -24.77 -4.62
C LEU A 362 14.73 -25.63 -4.15
N HIS A 363 14.75 -26.08 -2.89
CA HIS A 363 13.79 -27.06 -2.36
C HIS A 363 12.93 -26.51 -1.20
N LEU A 364 12.24 -25.39 -1.44
CA LEU A 364 11.46 -24.67 -0.43
C LEU A 364 10.46 -25.57 0.33
N ALA A 365 9.75 -26.47 -0.35
CA ALA A 365 8.78 -27.37 0.29
C ALA A 365 9.42 -28.31 1.31
N ASN A 366 10.59 -28.86 0.99
CA ASN A 366 11.32 -29.77 1.88
C ASN A 366 11.89 -29.00 3.07
N THR A 367 12.48 -27.82 2.84
CA THR A 367 12.99 -26.96 3.91
C THR A 367 11.88 -26.53 4.86
N ARG A 368 10.69 -26.20 4.35
CA ARG A 368 9.50 -25.89 5.17
C ARG A 368 9.05 -27.09 6.00
N SER A 369 9.05 -28.28 5.42
CA SER A 369 8.72 -29.52 6.15
C SER A 369 9.70 -29.75 7.31
N LEU A 370 11.01 -29.60 7.03
CA LEU A 370 12.06 -29.76 8.04
C LEU A 370 11.94 -28.73 9.18
N LEU A 371 11.70 -27.45 8.84
CA LEU A 371 11.46 -26.40 9.83
C LEU A 371 10.20 -26.67 10.67
N ARG A 372 9.12 -27.14 10.04
CA ARG A 372 7.87 -27.49 10.74
C ARG A 372 8.06 -28.69 11.67
N GLN A 373 8.83 -29.69 11.25
CA GLN A 373 9.19 -30.83 12.09
C GLN A 373 10.06 -30.40 13.28
N HIS A 374 11.01 -29.49 13.05
CA HIS A 374 11.89 -28.94 14.08
C HIS A 374 11.15 -28.10 15.14
N LEU A 375 10.11 -27.38 14.75
CA LEU A 375 9.40 -26.42 15.59
C LEU A 375 8.05 -26.90 16.16
N GLU A 376 7.68 -28.17 15.94
CA GLU A 376 6.50 -28.83 16.54
C GLU A 376 5.17 -28.01 16.49
N GLY A 377 4.72 -27.58 15.30
CA GLY A 377 3.28 -27.28 15.08
C GLY A 377 2.81 -25.89 14.59
N GLY A 378 3.63 -25.02 14.00
CA GLY A 378 3.16 -23.69 13.54
C GLY A 378 2.50 -23.62 12.14
N HIS A 379 1.76 -22.52 11.90
CA HIS A 379 1.18 -22.11 10.61
C HIS A 379 2.21 -21.40 9.69
N ILE A 380 1.96 -21.19 8.38
CA ILE A 380 2.99 -20.82 7.38
C ILE A 380 2.65 -19.59 6.49
N ALA A 381 3.61 -18.67 6.34
CA ALA A 381 3.85 -17.77 5.18
C ALA A 381 5.38 -17.75 4.89
N ILE A 382 6.09 -16.68 4.49
CA ILE A 382 7.58 -16.60 4.75
C ILE A 382 7.80 -17.18 6.15
N THR A 383 8.68 -18.18 6.32
CA THR A 383 8.38 -19.17 7.37
C THR A 383 8.41 -18.55 8.76
N VAL A 384 7.20 -18.24 9.26
CA VAL A 384 6.96 -17.60 10.53
C VAL A 384 6.19 -18.54 11.39
N PHE A 385 6.78 -18.94 12.50
CA PHE A 385 6.18 -19.83 13.46
C PHE A 385 5.81 -19.03 14.68
N ILE A 386 4.53 -19.08 15.06
CA ILE A 386 3.98 -18.46 16.26
C ILE A 386 3.45 -19.57 17.14
N LYS A 387 3.58 -19.42 18.47
CA LYS A 387 3.04 -20.36 19.43
C LYS A 387 1.54 -20.56 19.22
N SER A 388 1.10 -21.82 19.16
CA SER A 388 -0.31 -22.18 18.97
C SER A 388 -1.23 -21.57 20.03
N SER A 389 -0.79 -21.52 21.29
CA SER A 389 -1.52 -20.89 22.39
C SER A 389 -1.87 -19.41 22.15
N ASP A 390 -0.99 -18.67 21.46
CA ASP A 390 -1.21 -17.25 21.17
C ASP A 390 -2.17 -17.07 19.99
N VAL A 391 -2.20 -18.03 19.06
CA VAL A 391 -3.20 -18.06 17.98
C VAL A 391 -4.57 -18.44 18.53
N ASP A 392 -4.63 -19.48 19.36
CA ASP A 392 -5.88 -20.01 19.95
C ASP A 392 -6.54 -19.01 20.91
N SER A 393 -5.73 -18.21 21.63
CA SER A 393 -6.21 -17.13 22.50
C SER A 393 -6.58 -15.84 21.76
N GLY A 394 -6.33 -15.79 20.45
CA GLY A 394 -6.64 -14.61 19.63
C GLY A 394 -5.62 -13.48 19.71
N ALA A 395 -4.50 -13.65 20.43
CA ALA A 395 -3.43 -12.67 20.60
C ALA A 395 -2.63 -12.38 19.33
N PHE A 396 -2.79 -13.21 18.30
CA PHE A 396 -2.18 -13.05 17.00
C PHE A 396 -3.23 -12.84 15.92
N TYR A 397 -3.05 -11.81 15.09
CA TYR A 397 -3.87 -11.56 13.91
C TYR A 397 -2.98 -11.39 12.67
N MET A 398 -3.24 -12.23 11.66
CA MET A 398 -2.67 -12.10 10.32
C MET A 398 -3.78 -11.63 9.38
N PRO A 399 -3.61 -10.49 8.71
CA PRO A 399 -4.56 -10.06 7.70
C PRO A 399 -4.70 -11.09 6.57
N PRO A 400 -5.92 -11.39 6.10
CA PRO A 400 -6.13 -12.38 5.04
C PRO A 400 -5.48 -11.91 3.73
N VAL A 401 -4.42 -12.62 3.32
CA VAL A 401 -3.69 -12.45 2.05
C VAL A 401 -2.98 -11.10 1.93
N VAL A 402 -1.93 -10.88 2.73
CA VAL A 402 -0.93 -9.82 2.47
C VAL A 402 0.48 -10.40 2.46
N GLN A 403 0.68 -11.44 1.65
CA GLN A 403 2.03 -11.80 1.21
C GLN A 403 2.22 -11.15 -0.16
N GLN A 404 3.18 -10.24 -0.27
CA GLN A 404 3.52 -9.57 -1.52
C GLN A 404 4.94 -9.90 -1.95
N GLU A 405 5.13 -9.95 -3.26
CA GLU A 405 6.42 -10.18 -3.90
C GLU A 405 6.67 -9.05 -4.90
N VAL A 406 7.84 -8.40 -4.80
CA VAL A 406 8.30 -7.39 -5.75
C VAL A 406 9.53 -7.94 -6.46
N ASN A 407 9.45 -7.99 -7.79
CA ASN A 407 10.55 -8.40 -8.65
C ASN A 407 11.25 -7.15 -9.20
N VAL A 408 12.45 -6.83 -8.71
CA VAL A 408 13.22 -5.67 -9.20
C VAL A 408 13.94 -5.92 -10.53
N GLY A 409 13.76 -7.10 -11.15
CA GLY A 409 14.43 -7.47 -12.40
C GLY A 409 13.55 -8.14 -13.46
N LYS A 410 13.05 -7.34 -14.41
CA LYS A 410 12.74 -7.76 -15.79
C LYS A 410 13.12 -6.66 -16.79
N SER A 411 13.97 -7.00 -17.77
CA SER A 411 14.16 -6.20 -18.98
C SER A 411 13.11 -6.63 -20.00
N LEU A 412 12.23 -5.72 -20.40
CA LEU A 412 11.04 -5.99 -21.23
C LEU A 412 11.33 -6.02 -22.74
N VAL A 413 12.54 -6.42 -23.16
CA VAL A 413 12.85 -6.57 -24.60
C VAL A 413 13.54 -7.90 -24.97
N LEU A 414 14.16 -8.66 -24.04
CA LEU A 414 14.82 -9.95 -24.39
C LEU A 414 14.92 -10.96 -23.21
N GLY A 415 13.77 -11.44 -22.71
CA GLY A 415 13.65 -12.83 -22.24
C GLY A 415 14.55 -13.38 -21.12
N ARG A 416 14.92 -12.63 -20.07
CA ARG A 416 15.43 -13.21 -18.80
C ARG A 416 14.65 -12.67 -17.59
N ALA A 417 14.01 -13.56 -16.84
CA ALA A 417 13.52 -13.26 -15.50
C ALA A 417 14.70 -13.25 -14.52
N SER A 418 14.88 -12.16 -13.77
CA SER A 418 15.94 -12.06 -12.76
C SER A 418 15.53 -12.74 -11.46
N ASN A 419 16.47 -13.38 -10.75
CA ASN A 419 16.26 -14.03 -9.44
C ASN A 419 16.42 -13.07 -8.24
N LYS A 420 16.23 -11.76 -8.47
CA LYS A 420 16.43 -10.67 -7.51
C LYS A 420 15.11 -9.97 -7.22
N GLY A 421 14.88 -9.64 -5.96
CA GLY A 421 13.58 -9.15 -5.50
C GLY A 421 13.45 -9.13 -3.98
N ALA A 422 12.22 -8.92 -3.53
CA ALA A 422 11.86 -9.01 -2.13
C ALA A 422 10.49 -9.66 -1.96
N VAL A 423 10.32 -10.30 -0.81
CA VAL A 423 9.05 -10.86 -0.35
C VAL A 423 8.78 -10.34 1.06
N GLY A 424 7.52 -10.05 1.40
CA GLY A 424 7.19 -9.59 2.74
C GLY A 424 5.76 -9.86 3.16
N PHE A 425 5.54 -9.72 4.47
CA PHE A 425 4.23 -9.81 5.13
C PHE A 425 4.24 -8.92 6.38
N ALA A 426 3.06 -8.60 6.88
CA ALA A 426 2.89 -7.96 8.17
C ALA A 426 1.80 -8.64 8.99
N PHE A 427 1.91 -8.54 10.30
CA PHE A 427 0.93 -9.06 11.25
C PHE A 427 0.82 -8.17 12.48
N ARG A 428 -0.21 -8.43 13.28
CA ARG A 428 -0.41 -7.80 14.58
C ARG A 428 -0.28 -8.84 15.68
N TYR A 429 0.51 -8.52 16.69
CA TYR A 429 0.71 -9.35 17.87
C TYR A 429 0.42 -8.49 19.09
N TYR A 430 -0.70 -8.80 19.76
CA TYR A 430 -1.34 -7.93 20.75
C TYR A 430 -1.55 -6.49 20.22
N ASP A 431 -1.08 -5.47 20.94
CA ASP A 431 -1.19 -4.05 20.60
C ASP A 431 -0.17 -3.58 19.55
N THR A 432 0.72 -4.45 19.08
CA THR A 432 1.88 -4.05 18.29
C THR A 432 1.86 -4.66 16.89
N SER A 433 2.17 -3.84 15.88
CA SER A 433 2.22 -4.27 14.47
C SER A 433 3.66 -4.45 14.00
N PHE A 434 3.89 -5.56 13.29
CA PHE A 434 5.21 -5.95 12.81
C PHE A 434 5.16 -6.22 11.29
N ALA A 435 6.13 -5.69 10.56
CA ALA A 435 6.34 -5.96 9.14
C ALA A 435 7.71 -6.56 8.89
N PHE A 436 7.79 -7.61 8.07
CA PHE A 436 9.05 -8.29 7.73
C PHE A 436 9.21 -8.41 6.22
N VAL A 437 10.38 -8.06 5.73
CA VAL A 437 10.75 -8.12 4.31
C VAL A 437 12.06 -8.88 4.15
N ALA A 438 12.04 -9.96 3.38
CA ALA A 438 13.22 -10.71 2.99
C ALA A 438 13.65 -10.32 1.56
N CYS A 439 14.89 -9.88 1.40
CA CYS A 439 15.44 -9.36 0.14
C CYS A 439 16.53 -10.27 -0.44
N HIS A 440 16.69 -10.21 -1.76
CA HIS A 440 17.87 -10.66 -2.49
C HIS A 440 18.24 -9.60 -3.53
N LEU A 441 19.19 -8.72 -3.18
CA LEU A 441 19.57 -7.57 -3.99
C LEU A 441 20.66 -7.89 -5.03
N SER A 442 20.86 -6.99 -6.00
CA SER A 442 21.84 -7.17 -7.08
C SER A 442 23.25 -7.47 -6.57
N SER A 443 23.80 -8.59 -7.03
CA SER A 443 25.20 -8.98 -6.79
C SER A 443 26.16 -8.28 -7.75
N ASP A 444 27.48 -8.45 -7.54
CA ASP A 444 28.51 -7.94 -8.46
C ASP A 444 28.87 -8.98 -9.53
N PRO A 445 28.31 -8.89 -10.77
CA PRO A 445 28.71 -9.77 -11.85
C PRO A 445 30.13 -9.42 -12.32
N LYS A 446 30.98 -10.44 -12.50
CA LYS A 446 32.33 -10.30 -13.05
C LYS A 446 33.23 -9.26 -12.33
N GLY A 447 33.01 -9.05 -11.03
CA GLY A 447 33.87 -8.19 -10.19
C GLY A 447 33.63 -6.69 -10.33
N LYS A 448 32.56 -6.27 -11.03
CA LYS A 448 32.17 -4.86 -11.11
C LYS A 448 31.17 -4.53 -10.01
N SER A 449 31.49 -3.56 -9.14
CA SER A 449 30.57 -3.12 -8.09
C SER A 449 29.23 -2.65 -8.68
N LYS A 450 28.15 -3.10 -8.06
CA LYS A 450 26.76 -2.72 -8.37
C LYS A 450 26.10 -2.00 -7.21
N VAL A 451 26.87 -1.30 -6.36
CA VAL A 451 26.34 -0.55 -5.20
C VAL A 451 25.19 0.39 -5.58
N ARG A 452 25.34 1.21 -6.64
CA ARG A 452 24.25 2.09 -7.12
C ARG A 452 22.99 1.33 -7.52
N ARG A 453 23.13 0.11 -8.05
CA ARG A 453 22.00 -0.74 -8.42
C ARG A 453 21.33 -1.32 -7.17
N ARG A 454 22.10 -1.76 -6.15
CA ARG A 454 21.55 -2.20 -4.86
C ARG A 454 20.77 -1.09 -4.16
N ASN A 455 21.30 0.14 -4.18
CA ASN A 455 20.61 1.30 -3.62
C ASN A 455 19.25 1.50 -4.31
N ARG A 456 19.23 1.44 -5.65
CA ARG A 456 17.98 1.52 -6.42
C ARG A 456 17.03 0.36 -6.12
N ASP A 457 17.52 -0.88 -6.12
CA ASP A 457 16.70 -2.05 -5.78
C ASP A 457 16.06 -1.88 -4.38
N SER A 458 16.80 -1.35 -3.39
CA SER A 458 16.26 -1.07 -2.05
C SER A 458 15.21 0.05 -2.03
N GLN A 459 15.42 1.11 -2.81
CA GLN A 459 14.45 2.20 -2.96
C GLN A 459 13.15 1.71 -3.60
N ASP A 460 13.27 0.90 -4.67
CA ASP A 460 12.14 0.31 -5.38
C ASP A 460 11.36 -0.63 -4.44
N ILE A 461 12.03 -1.44 -3.63
CA ILE A 461 11.39 -2.31 -2.64
C ILE A 461 10.58 -1.50 -1.62
N LEU A 462 11.16 -0.44 -1.05
CA LEU A 462 10.45 0.40 -0.06
C LEU A 462 9.21 1.07 -0.67
N LYS A 463 9.30 1.52 -1.92
CA LYS A 463 8.23 2.22 -2.64
C LYS A 463 7.13 1.33 -3.19
N GLU A 464 7.46 0.10 -3.59
CA GLU A 464 6.54 -0.78 -4.32
C GLU A 464 5.96 -1.92 -3.47
N LEU A 465 6.58 -2.26 -2.34
CA LEU A 465 6.13 -3.36 -1.48
C LEU A 465 5.09 -2.87 -0.46
N HIS A 466 3.85 -3.34 -0.61
CA HIS A 466 2.73 -2.92 0.24
C HIS A 466 2.32 -4.06 1.19
N LEU A 467 2.61 -3.90 2.48
CA LEU A 467 2.44 -4.97 3.48
C LEU A 467 1.16 -4.86 4.31
N ASN A 468 0.33 -3.85 4.04
CA ASN A 468 -1.02 -3.76 4.58
C ASN A 468 -2.04 -4.34 3.60
N LEU A 469 -3.24 -4.68 4.11
CA LEU A 469 -4.40 -4.98 3.27
C LEU A 469 -4.69 -3.85 2.26
N GLU A 470 -4.19 -2.65 2.55
CA GLU A 470 -4.48 -1.41 1.87
C GLU A 470 -3.20 -0.69 1.48
N ASP A 471 -3.11 -0.34 0.19
CA ASP A 471 -2.11 0.61 -0.29
C ASP A 471 -2.64 2.02 -0.01
N VAL A 472 -2.21 2.59 1.12
CA VAL A 472 -2.50 3.98 1.50
C VAL A 472 -1.53 4.98 0.86
N GLY A 473 -0.65 4.52 -0.04
CA GLY A 473 0.36 5.33 -0.70
C GLY A 473 1.55 5.70 0.20
N PHE A 474 1.75 4.99 1.31
CA PHE A 474 2.91 5.14 2.20
C PHE A 474 3.76 3.88 2.20
N GLU A 475 5.08 4.08 2.34
CA GLU A 475 6.02 2.97 2.48
C GLU A 475 5.74 2.20 3.78
N PHE A 476 5.90 0.87 3.74
CA PHE A 476 5.57 0.01 4.89
C PHE A 476 6.20 0.43 6.23
N PRO A 477 7.43 1.01 6.31
CA PRO A 477 7.98 1.44 7.60
C PRO A 477 7.17 2.55 8.28
N HIS A 478 6.43 3.36 7.53
CA HIS A 478 5.64 4.48 8.04
C HIS A 478 4.21 4.09 8.45
N VAL A 479 3.85 2.82 8.31
CA VAL A 479 2.48 2.33 8.58
C VAL A 479 2.45 1.16 9.56
N HIS A 480 3.62 0.70 10.04
CA HIS A 480 3.77 -0.31 11.09
C HIS A 480 4.62 0.20 12.26
N HIS A 481 4.40 -0.32 13.47
CA HIS A 481 5.16 0.07 14.66
C HIS A 481 6.63 -0.36 14.56
N HIS A 482 6.86 -1.61 14.11
CA HIS A 482 8.19 -2.16 13.87
C HIS A 482 8.26 -2.80 12.48
N SER A 483 9.32 -2.48 11.74
CA SER A 483 9.54 -2.98 10.39
C SER A 483 10.94 -3.55 10.25
N PHE A 484 11.09 -4.68 9.57
CA PHE A 484 12.36 -5.40 9.44
C PHE A 484 12.67 -5.65 7.97
N VAL A 485 13.92 -5.40 7.59
CA VAL A 485 14.48 -5.78 6.28
C VAL A 485 15.63 -6.72 6.54
N LEU A 486 15.50 -7.96 6.10
CA LEU A 486 16.52 -9.00 6.22
C LEU A 486 16.84 -9.57 4.84
N GLY A 487 17.99 -10.20 4.66
CA GLY A 487 18.29 -10.86 3.39
C GLY A 487 19.75 -10.88 3.01
N ASP A 488 20.00 -11.42 1.81
CA ASP A 488 21.24 -11.18 1.08
C ASP A 488 21.13 -9.81 0.38
N LEU A 489 21.58 -8.77 1.09
CA LEU A 489 21.61 -7.40 0.59
C LEU A 489 22.80 -7.16 -0.35
N ASN A 490 23.74 -8.11 -0.44
CA ASN A 490 24.86 -8.12 -1.39
C ASN A 490 25.83 -6.92 -1.34
N TYR A 491 25.77 -6.06 -0.31
CA TYR A 491 26.77 -5.00 -0.08
C TYR A 491 28.12 -5.59 0.33
N ARG A 492 29.20 -4.90 -0.05
CA ARG A 492 30.58 -5.41 0.04
C ARG A 492 31.46 -4.60 0.98
N LEU A 493 32.51 -5.24 1.51
CA LEU A 493 33.58 -4.59 2.27
C LEU A 493 34.65 -3.99 1.34
N THR A 494 34.24 -3.13 0.41
CA THR A 494 35.13 -2.53 -0.61
C THR A 494 35.31 -1.02 -0.46
N GLN A 495 34.74 -0.42 0.58
CA GLN A 495 34.99 1.00 0.88
C GLN A 495 36.45 1.20 1.33
N ARG A 496 36.94 2.42 1.16
CA ARG A 496 38.35 2.78 1.44
C ARG A 496 39.36 1.88 0.71
N GLU A 497 39.01 1.43 -0.49
CA GLU A 497 39.86 0.61 -1.36
C GLU A 497 40.34 -0.72 -0.72
N ALA A 498 39.56 -1.26 0.22
CA ALA A 498 39.93 -2.49 0.92
C ALA A 498 40.10 -3.70 -0.01
N SER A 499 41.22 -4.39 0.14
CA SER A 499 41.52 -5.65 -0.54
C SER A 499 41.09 -6.85 0.30
N ALA A 500 41.07 -8.04 -0.30
CA ALA A 500 40.78 -9.28 0.45
C ALA A 500 41.79 -9.51 1.59
N VAL A 501 43.08 -9.24 1.34
CA VAL A 501 44.15 -9.39 2.33
C VAL A 501 43.93 -8.44 3.50
N THR A 502 43.65 -7.16 3.21
CA THR A 502 43.38 -6.14 4.22
C THR A 502 42.24 -6.54 5.15
N ILE A 503 41.13 -7.06 4.61
CA ILE A 503 39.99 -7.49 5.43
C ILE A 503 40.35 -8.73 6.28
N LEU A 504 41.11 -9.68 5.75
CA LEU A 504 41.54 -10.86 6.51
C LEU A 504 42.50 -10.49 7.65
N GLU A 505 43.44 -9.58 7.42
CA GLU A 505 44.33 -9.03 8.45
C GLU A 505 43.55 -8.34 9.56
N LEU A 506 42.58 -7.48 9.21
CA LEU A 506 41.72 -6.84 10.21
C LEU A 506 40.94 -7.87 11.03
N VAL A 507 40.36 -8.90 10.40
CA VAL A 507 39.65 -9.97 11.12
C VAL A 507 40.60 -10.75 12.05
N SER A 508 41.82 -11.02 11.61
CA SER A 508 42.86 -11.67 12.43
C SER A 508 43.23 -10.82 13.66
N ASN A 509 43.48 -9.53 13.44
CA ASN A 509 43.85 -8.58 14.49
C ASN A 509 42.72 -8.40 15.52
N VAL A 510 41.47 -8.29 15.05
CA VAL A 510 40.30 -8.23 15.93
C VAL A 510 40.23 -9.49 16.80
N ARG A 511 40.45 -10.68 16.22
CA ARG A 511 40.44 -11.93 16.98
C ARG A 511 41.51 -11.96 18.06
N GLN A 512 42.74 -11.55 17.72
CA GLN A 512 43.85 -11.46 18.66
C GLN A 512 43.54 -10.48 19.80
N CYS A 513 42.92 -9.34 19.49
CA CYS A 513 42.52 -8.33 20.47
C CYS A 513 41.38 -8.83 21.39
N GLU A 514 40.44 -9.62 20.88
CA GLU A 514 39.37 -10.21 21.69
C GLU A 514 39.90 -11.23 22.71
N THR A 515 40.92 -12.01 22.34
CA THR A 515 41.48 -13.07 23.20
C THR A 515 42.56 -12.57 24.15
N ALA A 516 43.22 -11.45 23.83
CA ALA A 516 44.18 -10.77 24.71
C ALA A 516 43.51 -10.06 25.90
N ARG A 517 42.20 -9.78 25.85
CA ARG A 517 41.49 -9.11 26.95
C ARG A 517 41.34 -10.04 28.17
N PRO A 518 41.77 -9.64 29.39
CA PRO A 518 41.47 -10.39 30.60
C PRO A 518 39.95 -10.45 30.84
N ALA A 519 39.46 -11.59 31.33
CA ALA A 519 38.02 -11.81 31.51
C ALA A 519 37.38 -10.73 32.42
N PRO A 520 36.28 -10.07 32.01
CA PRO A 520 35.67 -9.03 32.82
C PRO A 520 35.07 -9.61 34.12
N ILE A 521 35.21 -8.86 35.21
CA ILE A 521 34.58 -9.15 36.52
C ILE A 521 33.06 -9.21 36.33
N LYS A 522 32.45 -10.30 36.80
CA LYS A 522 31.03 -10.66 36.60
C LYS A 522 30.08 -9.54 37.07
N ARG A 523 29.35 -8.90 36.15
CA ARG A 523 28.01 -8.32 36.42
C ARG A 523 26.93 -9.28 35.88
N ASN A 524 25.82 -9.37 36.61
CA ASN A 524 24.74 -10.37 36.50
C ASN A 524 24.49 -10.95 35.08
N ARG A 525 24.99 -12.17 34.83
CA ARG A 525 24.87 -12.93 33.55
C ARG A 525 23.67 -13.90 33.49
N SER A 526 22.76 -13.88 34.47
CA SER A 526 21.68 -14.88 34.56
C SER A 526 20.60 -14.72 33.46
N LEU A 527 20.33 -13.50 32.98
CA LEU A 527 19.28 -13.22 31.99
C LEU A 527 19.64 -13.63 30.54
N ARG A 528 20.91 -13.48 30.11
CA ARG A 528 21.33 -13.84 28.74
C ARG A 528 21.40 -15.35 28.47
N ARG A 529 21.55 -16.17 29.53
CA ARG A 529 21.67 -17.64 29.43
C ARG A 529 20.34 -18.37 29.19
N GLY A 530 19.21 -17.69 29.42
CA GLY A 530 17.87 -18.24 29.22
C GLY A 530 17.28 -17.97 27.83
N LEU A 531 17.72 -16.91 27.15
CA LEU A 531 17.26 -16.51 25.81
C LEU A 531 17.94 -17.27 24.68
N LEU A 532 19.08 -17.89 24.98
CA LEU A 532 19.84 -18.72 24.09
C LEU A 532 20.33 -19.92 24.87
N GLY A 533 20.21 -21.13 24.31
CA GLY A 533 20.99 -22.27 24.81
C GLY A 533 22.48 -21.89 24.93
N LYS A 534 23.25 -22.59 25.77
CA LYS A 534 24.65 -22.29 26.19
C LYS A 534 25.66 -21.88 25.09
N ARG A 535 25.29 -21.94 23.81
CA ARG A 535 26.11 -21.89 22.61
C ARG A 535 26.14 -20.54 21.86
N TRP A 536 25.12 -19.69 22.02
CA TRP A 536 24.95 -18.49 21.16
C TRP A 536 25.25 -17.16 21.87
N SER A 537 25.80 -17.19 23.08
CA SER A 537 26.27 -15.96 23.75
C SER A 537 27.42 -15.33 22.95
N PRO A 538 27.53 -13.99 22.87
CA PRO A 538 28.74 -13.33 22.37
C PRO A 538 29.96 -13.94 23.06
N MET A 539 31.00 -14.27 22.28
CA MET A 539 32.07 -15.17 22.69
C MET A 539 32.74 -14.70 23.99
N GLY A 540 32.74 -15.56 25.03
CA GLY A 540 33.33 -15.25 26.34
C GLY A 540 33.27 -16.37 27.39
N SER A 541 34.27 -17.26 27.32
CA SER A 541 34.90 -18.17 28.34
C SER A 541 34.04 -19.17 29.17
N ARG A 542 34.46 -20.44 29.14
CA ARG A 542 34.01 -21.58 29.98
C ARG A 542 34.47 -21.43 31.45
N GLY A 543 33.71 -22.03 32.37
CA GLY A 543 33.66 -21.66 33.79
C GLY A 543 34.48 -22.50 34.78
N LEU A 544 34.37 -22.13 36.06
CA LEU A 544 34.64 -22.93 37.27
C LEU A 544 33.82 -22.38 38.46
N SER A 545 33.60 -23.23 39.47
CA SER A 545 32.56 -23.23 40.51
C SER A 545 32.90 -22.51 41.82
N SER A 546 31.81 -22.21 42.57
CA SER A 546 31.62 -22.13 44.04
C SER A 546 32.21 -20.99 44.91
N SER A 547 31.31 -20.51 45.79
CA SER A 547 31.47 -20.02 47.19
C SER A 547 31.38 -18.51 47.50
N PHE A 548 30.34 -18.19 48.29
CA PHE A 548 30.15 -17.20 49.39
C PHE A 548 30.63 -15.72 49.30
N GLY A 549 29.76 -14.82 49.82
CA GLY A 549 30.20 -13.61 50.58
C GLY A 549 29.58 -12.26 50.18
N LEU A 550 28.91 -11.60 51.14
CA LEU A 550 28.29 -10.25 51.12
C LEU A 550 29.28 -9.08 50.91
N GLY A 551 28.81 -7.91 50.46
CA GLY A 551 29.44 -6.60 50.76
C GLY A 551 29.15 -5.47 49.76
N SER A 552 29.02 -4.23 50.26
CA SER A 552 28.35 -3.05 49.68
C SER A 552 29.20 -2.08 48.82
N SER A 553 28.50 -1.34 47.95
CA SER A 553 28.66 0.08 47.53
C SER A 553 30.04 0.72 47.29
N LEU A 554 30.23 1.32 46.10
CA LEU A 554 30.47 2.77 45.90
C LEU A 554 30.60 3.10 44.39
N ALA A 555 30.11 4.29 44.04
CA ALA A 555 29.94 4.80 42.68
C ALA A 555 31.17 5.57 42.18
N ALA A 556 31.41 5.55 40.86
CA ALA A 556 32.13 6.59 40.13
C ALA A 556 31.69 6.62 38.66
N SER A 557 31.48 7.82 38.16
CA SER A 557 30.89 8.22 36.87
C SER A 557 31.93 8.44 35.77
N SER A 558 31.60 8.06 34.52
CA SER A 558 31.97 8.79 33.29
C SER A 558 31.24 8.20 32.07
N ASP A 559 30.80 9.08 31.18
CA ASP A 559 30.05 8.86 29.94
C ASP A 559 30.40 7.62 29.10
N ARG A 560 29.36 6.92 28.64
CA ARG A 560 29.32 6.10 27.40
C ARG A 560 27.92 5.50 27.18
N ASP A 561 27.48 5.50 25.92
CA ASP A 561 26.25 4.88 25.42
C ASP A 561 26.00 3.49 26.01
N SER A 562 24.95 3.36 26.83
CA SER A 562 24.49 2.07 27.36
C SER A 562 23.01 1.83 27.03
N ASN A 563 22.79 0.81 26.20
CA ASN A 563 21.51 0.12 26.01
C ASN A 563 21.11 -0.66 27.28
N ASP A 564 20.76 0.05 28.36
CA ASP A 564 20.14 -0.55 29.55
C ASP A 564 18.66 -0.14 29.61
N LEU A 565 17.77 -1.13 29.79
CA LEU A 565 16.39 -0.90 30.22
C LEU A 565 16.41 -0.52 31.69
N ASP A 566 16.48 0.78 31.97
CA ASP A 566 16.33 1.29 33.32
C ASP A 566 14.84 1.51 33.64
N VAL A 567 14.27 0.58 34.40
CA VAL A 567 12.87 0.63 34.88
C VAL A 567 12.70 1.67 36.02
N SER A 568 13.75 2.44 36.35
CA SER A 568 13.67 3.51 37.37
C SER A 568 13.41 4.93 36.83
N MET A 569 13.18 5.09 35.53
CA MET A 569 12.93 6.40 34.88
C MET A 569 11.46 6.85 34.84
N LEU A 570 10.56 6.29 35.67
CA LEU A 570 9.18 6.77 35.81
C LEU A 570 8.94 7.72 37.01
N GLU A 571 9.95 8.00 37.85
CA GLU A 571 9.78 8.80 39.08
C GLU A 571 10.42 10.21 39.08
N ARG A 572 10.98 10.69 37.96
CA ARG A 572 11.56 12.05 37.89
C ARG A 572 11.02 12.87 36.71
N SER A 573 9.73 13.16 36.76
CA SER A 573 9.18 14.33 36.05
C SER A 573 8.01 14.95 36.81
N VAL A 574 8.23 15.25 38.10
CA VAL A 574 7.40 16.19 38.85
C VAL A 574 8.32 16.99 39.77
N LYS A 575 8.79 18.15 39.30
CA LYS A 575 8.97 19.38 40.09
C LYS A 575 9.28 20.55 39.16
N SER A 576 8.60 21.65 39.46
CA SER A 576 8.31 22.82 38.65
C SER A 576 9.50 23.66 38.18
N SER A 577 9.32 24.25 37.00
CA SER A 577 9.49 25.67 36.63
C SER A 577 10.08 26.63 37.68
N THR A 578 11.11 27.40 37.32
CA THR A 578 11.08 28.89 37.23
C THR A 578 12.41 29.50 36.75
N SER A 579 12.28 30.49 35.87
CA SER A 579 13.14 31.61 35.44
C SER A 579 14.42 31.97 36.22
N ALA A 580 15.49 32.41 35.51
CA ALA A 580 15.91 33.84 35.45
C ALA A 580 17.30 34.04 34.78
N PHE A 581 17.47 35.27 34.30
CA PHE A 581 18.60 35.89 33.59
C PHE A 581 19.95 35.98 34.34
N ALA A 582 21.02 36.19 33.54
CA ALA A 582 22.16 37.12 33.73
C ALA A 582 23.59 36.57 33.99
N SER A 583 24.46 36.90 33.02
CA SER A 583 25.78 37.59 33.09
C SER A 583 27.04 36.98 33.74
N SER A 584 28.06 36.83 32.88
CA SER A 584 29.48 37.23 32.93
C SER A 584 30.45 36.97 34.11
N ASN A 585 31.73 36.87 33.70
CA ASN A 585 33.01 36.82 34.42
C ASN A 585 33.38 35.43 34.98
N GLY A 586 34.52 34.81 34.70
CA GLY A 586 35.81 35.29 34.25
C GLY A 586 36.84 35.14 35.38
N SER A 587 37.71 34.13 35.31
CA SER A 587 39.14 34.20 35.70
C SER A 587 39.79 32.82 35.84
N ASN A 588 40.80 32.59 35.00
CA ASN A 588 42.11 32.00 35.25
C ASN A 588 42.32 31.14 36.51
N ASN A 589 42.72 29.88 36.30
CA ASN A 589 43.94 29.42 36.94
C ASN A 589 44.72 28.44 36.04
N SER A 590 45.83 28.94 35.52
CA SER A 590 46.83 28.19 34.78
C SER A 590 47.65 27.34 35.75
N ILE A 591 47.67 26.03 35.56
CA ILE A 591 48.77 25.19 36.06
C ILE A 591 49.36 24.46 34.86
N ARG A 592 50.56 24.88 34.49
CA ARG A 592 51.45 24.19 33.55
C ARG A 592 51.77 22.81 34.13
N TYR A 593 51.52 21.77 33.36
CA TYR A 593 52.33 20.55 33.38
C TYR A 593 52.80 20.32 31.95
N SER A 594 54.10 20.51 31.76
CA SER A 594 54.85 20.10 30.59
C SER A 594 55.84 19.04 31.05
N ALA A 595 56.07 18.10 30.15
CA ALA A 595 57.11 17.09 30.11
C ALA A 595 56.81 15.76 30.82
N ASP A 596 56.75 14.75 29.96
CA ASP A 596 57.21 13.38 30.16
C ASP A 596 56.23 12.37 30.76
N CYS A 597 55.37 11.86 29.87
CA CYS A 597 55.14 10.42 29.69
C CYS A 597 54.37 10.21 28.36
N GLU A 598 55.12 10.08 27.26
CA GLU A 598 54.63 9.33 26.10
C GLU A 598 54.43 7.87 26.56
N LEU A 599 53.17 7.49 26.78
CA LEU A 599 52.76 6.10 26.86
C LEU A 599 52.06 5.78 25.54
N VAL A 600 52.74 4.91 24.78
CA VAL A 600 52.33 4.25 23.54
C VAL A 600 50.83 3.90 23.54
N ASP A 601 50.07 4.42 22.58
CA ASP A 601 48.73 3.91 22.24
C ASP A 601 48.92 2.47 21.70
N ASP A 602 48.53 1.47 22.48
CA ASP A 602 48.43 0.09 21.97
C ASP A 602 47.25 0.03 20.98
N ASP A 603 47.54 -0.23 19.70
CA ASP A 603 46.57 -0.37 18.60
C ASP A 603 45.49 -1.44 18.90
N HIS A 604 44.36 -1.05 19.49
CA HIS A 604 43.25 -1.95 19.81
C HIS A 604 42.28 -2.09 18.62
N PHE A 605 42.33 -3.21 17.90
CA PHE A 605 41.43 -3.49 16.77
C PHE A 605 40.07 -4.03 17.23
N THR A 606 39.00 -3.56 16.59
CA THR A 606 37.60 -3.95 16.85
C THR A 606 36.84 -4.30 15.55
N TRP A 607 35.68 -4.96 15.69
CA TRP A 607 34.81 -5.21 14.54
C TRP A 607 34.33 -3.94 13.84
N ASP A 608 34.32 -2.79 14.51
CA ASP A 608 33.94 -1.51 13.91
C ASP A 608 34.97 -1.07 12.85
N ASP A 609 36.24 -1.47 13.01
CA ASP A 609 37.31 -1.20 12.03
C ASP A 609 37.10 -1.99 10.73
N VAL A 610 36.62 -3.23 10.82
CA VAL A 610 36.22 -4.02 9.64
C VAL A 610 34.98 -3.39 8.99
N VAL A 611 33.98 -3.03 9.79
CA VAL A 611 32.70 -2.46 9.33
C VAL A 611 32.88 -1.06 8.73
N ALA A 612 33.95 -0.34 9.05
CA ALA A 612 34.28 0.94 8.41
C ALA A 612 34.50 0.83 6.89
N HIS A 613 34.72 -0.39 6.38
CA HIS A 613 34.86 -0.71 4.96
C HIS A 613 33.53 -1.14 4.28
N ASP A 614 32.41 -1.14 5.00
CA ASP A 614 31.10 -1.62 4.53
C ASP A 614 30.34 -0.58 3.68
N GLU A 615 29.96 -0.98 2.46
CA GLU A 615 29.16 -0.16 1.56
C GLU A 615 27.77 0.18 2.14
N LEU A 616 27.10 -0.76 2.81
CA LEU A 616 25.76 -0.54 3.37
C LEU A 616 25.79 0.50 4.49
N ARG A 617 26.68 0.35 5.46
CA ARG A 617 26.83 1.30 6.57
C ARG A 617 27.15 2.71 6.09
N THR A 618 28.00 2.82 5.07
CA THR A 618 28.29 4.11 4.43
C THR A 618 27.01 4.73 3.84
N GLY A 619 26.27 3.98 3.01
CA GLY A 619 25.03 4.48 2.40
C GLY A 619 23.94 4.85 3.42
N MET A 620 23.83 4.11 4.52
CA MET A 620 22.90 4.40 5.62
C MET A 620 23.29 5.66 6.40
N ARG A 621 24.56 5.78 6.77
CA ARG A 621 25.09 6.95 7.50
C ARG A 621 24.93 8.23 6.68
N ASP A 622 25.16 8.15 5.38
CA ASP A 622 25.08 9.28 4.47
C ASP A 622 23.62 9.58 4.05
N GLY A 623 22.62 8.85 4.60
CA GLY A 623 21.20 9.08 4.37
C GLY A 623 20.69 8.73 2.97
N GLN A 624 21.45 7.95 2.20
CA GLN A 624 21.13 7.62 0.80
C GLN A 624 20.17 6.43 0.66
N ILE A 625 20.18 5.53 1.63
CA ILE A 625 19.40 4.28 1.67
C ILE A 625 19.01 3.94 3.11
N PHE A 626 17.89 3.24 3.27
CA PHE A 626 17.39 2.75 4.57
C PHE A 626 17.44 3.80 5.70
N TYR A 627 17.18 5.06 5.40
CA TYR A 627 17.15 6.13 6.39
C TYR A 627 16.16 5.81 7.52
N GLY A 628 16.58 6.04 8.76
CA GLY A 628 15.83 5.69 9.96
C GLY A 628 15.90 4.21 10.39
N PHE A 629 16.36 3.29 9.52
CA PHE A 629 16.62 1.91 9.93
C PHE A 629 17.89 1.83 10.79
N ARG A 630 17.90 0.86 11.70
CA ARG A 630 19.01 0.52 12.58
C ARG A 630 19.47 -0.90 12.32
N GLU A 631 20.72 -1.17 12.64
CA GLU A 631 21.30 -2.51 12.62
C GLU A 631 22.13 -2.71 13.89
N ALA A 632 21.94 -3.86 14.54
CA ALA A 632 22.70 -4.22 15.73
C ALA A 632 24.20 -4.29 15.45
N LYS A 633 25.02 -4.16 16.49
CA LYS A 633 26.48 -4.21 16.36
C LYS A 633 26.91 -5.56 15.78
N ILE A 634 27.65 -5.53 14.68
CA ILE A 634 28.25 -6.73 14.09
C ILE A 634 29.48 -7.09 14.94
N ALA A 635 29.51 -8.31 15.44
CA ALA A 635 30.59 -8.84 16.26
C ALA A 635 30.94 -10.28 15.85
N PHE A 636 30.91 -10.52 14.54
CA PHE A 636 31.13 -11.84 13.93
C PHE A 636 31.82 -11.65 12.57
N PRO A 637 32.54 -12.67 12.06
CA PRO A 637 33.30 -12.57 10.82
C PRO A 637 32.42 -12.43 9.56
N PRO A 638 32.96 -11.88 8.45
CA PRO A 638 32.23 -11.75 7.19
C PRO A 638 31.58 -13.08 6.74
N THR A 639 30.31 -13.01 6.36
CA THR A 639 29.49 -14.20 6.09
C THR A 639 29.64 -14.74 4.67
N PHE A 640 30.27 -13.99 3.78
CA PHE A 640 30.48 -14.32 2.38
C PHE A 640 31.89 -13.88 1.93
N ARG A 641 32.55 -14.47 0.95
CA ARG A 641 32.23 -15.76 0.32
C ARG A 641 33.00 -16.87 1.00
N ARG A 642 32.28 -17.82 1.60
CA ARG A 642 32.85 -18.92 2.38
C ARG A 642 33.17 -20.11 1.50
N VAL A 643 34.19 -20.87 1.86
CA VAL A 643 34.43 -22.20 1.28
C VAL A 643 33.41 -23.18 1.85
N ARG A 644 32.71 -23.91 0.98
CA ARG A 644 31.71 -24.91 1.40
C ARG A 644 32.39 -26.05 2.16
N GLY A 645 31.77 -26.49 3.25
CA GLY A 645 32.32 -27.48 4.18
C GLY A 645 33.29 -26.91 5.21
N ALA A 646 33.88 -25.72 4.97
CA ALA A 646 34.78 -25.07 5.91
C ALA A 646 34.03 -24.29 7.01
N ALA A 647 34.62 -24.28 8.20
CA ALA A 647 34.12 -23.53 9.35
C ALA A 647 35.29 -22.96 10.15
N LEU A 648 35.16 -21.73 10.64
CA LEU A 648 36.14 -21.15 11.56
C LEU A 648 36.09 -21.88 12.90
N ASN A 649 37.27 -22.16 13.46
CA ASN A 649 37.37 -22.62 14.83
C ASN A 649 37.17 -21.44 15.79
N LEU A 650 35.93 -21.25 16.23
CA LEU A 650 35.58 -20.20 17.18
C LEU A 650 36.28 -20.35 18.54
N ASP A 651 36.75 -21.54 18.91
CA ASP A 651 37.46 -21.75 20.18
C ASP A 651 38.97 -21.40 20.08
N ALA A 652 39.50 -21.17 18.88
CA ALA A 652 40.92 -20.86 18.67
C ALA A 652 41.29 -19.46 19.20
N GLY A 653 42.42 -19.35 19.91
CA GLY A 653 42.90 -18.09 20.49
C GLY A 653 43.34 -17.04 19.46
N THR A 654 43.71 -17.47 18.27
CA THR A 654 44.16 -16.64 17.14
C THR A 654 43.67 -17.27 15.85
N TRP A 655 43.50 -16.45 14.80
CA TRP A 655 43.19 -16.93 13.45
C TRP A 655 44.27 -16.40 12.50
N PRO A 656 45.34 -17.17 12.21
CA PRO A 656 46.35 -16.77 11.23
C PRO A 656 45.71 -16.42 9.88
N VAL A 657 46.29 -15.45 9.17
CA VAL A 657 45.71 -14.95 7.91
C VAL A 657 45.64 -16.06 6.86
N GLU A 658 46.61 -16.98 6.86
CA GLU A 658 46.67 -18.13 5.98
C GLU A 658 45.49 -19.10 6.22
N GLU A 659 45.24 -19.45 7.49
CA GLU A 659 44.11 -20.30 7.89
C GLU A 659 42.75 -19.63 7.63
N LEU A 660 42.68 -18.30 7.83
CA LEU A 660 41.49 -17.52 7.45
C LEU A 660 41.27 -17.58 5.95
N ALA A 661 42.32 -17.42 5.14
CA ALA A 661 42.22 -17.46 3.68
C ALA A 661 41.70 -18.80 3.17
N GLU A 662 42.04 -19.92 3.81
CA GLU A 662 41.48 -21.25 3.48
C GLU A 662 39.95 -21.34 3.69
N CYS A 663 39.40 -20.51 4.59
CA CYS A 663 37.96 -20.46 4.86
C CYS A 663 37.19 -19.53 3.90
N TYR A 664 37.88 -18.72 3.09
CA TYR A 664 37.27 -17.73 2.19
C TYR A 664 37.66 -17.96 0.73
N THR A 665 36.69 -17.87 -0.17
CA THR A 665 36.96 -17.89 -1.61
C THR A 665 37.25 -16.48 -2.11
N THR A 666 38.53 -16.13 -2.25
CA THR A 666 38.99 -14.79 -2.67
C THR A 666 39.20 -14.65 -4.17
N ALA A 667 39.49 -15.74 -4.88
CA ALA A 667 39.62 -15.77 -6.34
C ALA A 667 38.53 -16.67 -6.94
N VAL A 668 37.72 -16.15 -7.87
CA VAL A 668 36.68 -16.92 -8.56
C VAL A 668 36.95 -16.90 -10.06
N GLU A 669 37.17 -18.07 -10.65
CA GLU A 669 37.42 -18.24 -12.08
C GLU A 669 36.29 -17.60 -12.91
N GLY A 670 36.64 -16.73 -13.86
CA GLY A 670 35.68 -15.98 -14.68
C GLY A 670 34.91 -14.85 -13.97
N HIS A 671 35.06 -14.68 -12.65
CA HIS A 671 34.32 -13.71 -11.86
C HIS A 671 35.21 -12.68 -11.12
N GLY A 672 36.54 -12.85 -11.14
CA GLY A 672 37.53 -11.94 -10.57
C GLY A 672 37.73 -12.11 -9.06
N MET A 673 38.50 -11.22 -8.45
CA MET A 673 38.72 -11.21 -6.99
C MET A 673 37.42 -10.85 -6.24
N ARG A 674 37.25 -11.45 -5.05
CA ARG A 674 36.14 -11.20 -4.13
C ARG A 674 36.70 -10.94 -2.74
N VAL A 675 36.25 -9.83 -2.16
CA VAL A 675 36.59 -9.44 -0.79
C VAL A 675 35.57 -10.10 0.17
N PRO A 676 36.02 -10.74 1.26
CA PRO A 676 35.10 -11.19 2.31
C PRO A 676 34.17 -10.04 2.73
N SER A 677 32.85 -10.29 2.83
CA SER A 677 31.84 -9.24 2.97
C SER A 677 30.66 -9.66 3.86
N TYR A 678 30.01 -8.68 4.46
CA TYR A 678 28.72 -8.83 5.17
C TYR A 678 27.56 -8.65 4.20
N THR A 679 27.29 -9.67 3.39
CA THR A 679 26.18 -9.67 2.43
C THR A 679 24.83 -9.92 3.09
N ASP A 680 24.82 -10.73 4.15
CA ASP A 680 23.62 -11.18 4.86
C ASP A 680 23.35 -10.28 6.07
N ARG A 681 22.21 -9.58 6.11
CA ARG A 681 21.95 -8.51 7.10
C ARG A 681 20.53 -8.57 7.67
N ILE A 682 20.34 -8.00 8.86
CA ILE A 682 19.04 -7.79 9.50
C ILE A 682 18.95 -6.34 10.00
N LEU A 683 18.17 -5.52 9.30
CA LEU A 683 17.86 -4.14 9.62
C LEU A 683 16.48 -4.03 10.28
N TYR A 684 16.29 -3.07 11.17
CA TYR A 684 15.01 -2.82 11.83
C TYR A 684 14.72 -1.31 11.98
N PHE A 685 13.48 -0.93 11.72
CA PHE A 685 12.92 0.41 11.87
C PHE A 685 11.83 0.37 12.94
N SER A 686 11.69 1.45 13.72
CA SER A 686 10.58 1.60 14.66
C SER A 686 10.15 3.05 14.72
N GLN A 687 8.83 3.27 14.88
CA GLN A 687 8.30 4.61 15.17
C GLN A 687 9.01 5.19 16.39
N SER A 688 9.21 6.50 16.41
CA SER A 688 10.12 7.18 17.34
C SER A 688 9.79 6.89 18.81
N ASP A 689 8.52 6.95 19.17
CA ASP A 689 7.99 6.63 20.51
C ASP A 689 8.04 5.12 20.81
N MET A 690 7.90 4.26 19.81
CA MET A 690 7.94 2.79 19.97
C MET A 690 9.35 2.22 20.09
N ARG A 691 10.41 3.00 19.84
CA ARG A 691 11.80 2.50 19.82
C ARG A 691 12.23 1.80 21.11
N HIS A 692 11.74 2.25 22.26
CA HIS A 692 12.05 1.66 23.57
C HIS A 692 11.40 0.28 23.79
N ARG A 693 10.39 -0.06 22.99
CA ARG A 693 9.66 -1.34 23.06
C ARG A 693 10.31 -2.46 22.26
N LEU A 694 11.41 -2.20 21.53
CA LEU A 694 12.09 -3.20 20.73
C LEU A 694 13.60 -3.14 20.94
N GLN A 695 14.17 -4.23 21.46
CA GLN A 695 15.61 -4.37 21.66
C GLN A 695 16.14 -5.59 20.92
N CYS A 696 17.25 -5.43 20.20
CA CYS A 696 18.00 -6.58 19.69
C CYS A 696 18.92 -7.12 20.79
N ALA A 697 18.60 -8.29 21.33
CA ALA A 697 19.36 -8.94 22.40
C ALA A 697 20.56 -9.74 21.85
N VAL A 698 20.44 -10.26 20.63
CA VAL A 698 21.44 -11.12 19.98
C VAL A 698 21.52 -10.75 18.51
N TYR A 699 22.73 -10.63 17.98
CA TYR A 699 22.99 -10.56 16.54
C TYR A 699 24.27 -11.34 16.23
N ALA A 700 24.17 -12.41 15.43
CA ALA A 700 25.26 -13.36 15.24
C ALA A 700 25.18 -14.06 13.86
N SER A 701 26.28 -14.70 13.46
CA SER A 701 26.30 -15.68 12.36
C SER A 701 26.43 -17.11 12.91
N CYS A 702 25.88 -18.09 12.19
CA CYS A 702 25.99 -19.51 12.51
C CYS A 702 27.14 -20.14 11.73
N GLU A 703 28.29 -20.28 12.37
CA GLU A 703 29.51 -20.79 11.72
C GLU A 703 29.43 -22.29 11.42
N GLU A 704 28.67 -23.06 12.22
CA GLU A 704 28.56 -24.52 12.10
C GLU A 704 27.71 -24.98 10.92
N VAL A 705 26.97 -24.07 10.28
CA VAL A 705 26.33 -24.35 9.00
C VAL A 705 27.33 -24.00 7.89
N SER A 706 27.85 -25.02 7.22
CA SER A 706 28.86 -24.90 6.17
C SER A 706 28.41 -25.43 4.80
N CYS A 707 27.12 -25.74 4.62
CA CYS A 707 26.62 -26.27 3.35
C CYS A 707 26.58 -25.23 2.20
N SER A 708 26.53 -23.94 2.53
CA SER A 708 26.49 -22.82 1.58
C SER A 708 27.83 -22.06 1.59
N ASP A 709 28.06 -21.26 0.55
CA ASP A 709 29.11 -20.23 0.53
C ASP A 709 28.72 -18.94 1.29
N HIS A 710 27.58 -18.97 1.97
CA HIS A 710 27.16 -18.01 2.99
C HIS A 710 27.03 -18.67 4.37
N LYS A 711 27.17 -17.89 5.44
CA LYS A 711 26.76 -18.29 6.80
C LYS A 711 25.40 -17.71 7.14
N PRO A 712 24.48 -18.50 7.75
CA PRO A 712 23.22 -17.95 8.24
C PRO A 712 23.45 -16.83 9.25
N VAL A 713 22.69 -15.75 9.15
CA VAL A 713 22.70 -14.65 10.12
C VAL A 713 21.41 -14.69 10.92
N LEU A 714 21.51 -14.50 12.23
CA LEU A 714 20.39 -14.54 13.16
C LEU A 714 20.40 -13.36 14.12
N ALA A 715 19.22 -12.95 14.52
CA ALA A 715 18.98 -11.97 15.56
C ALA A 715 17.84 -12.43 16.47
N VAL A 716 17.92 -12.06 17.76
CA VAL A 716 16.81 -12.25 18.70
C VAL A 716 16.40 -10.89 19.21
N PHE A 717 15.14 -10.53 18.96
CA PHE A 717 14.54 -9.30 19.42
C PHE A 717 13.64 -9.56 20.62
N GLN A 718 13.70 -8.67 21.59
CA GLN A 718 12.78 -8.59 22.71
C GLN A 718 11.80 -7.44 22.44
N ALA A 719 10.54 -7.78 22.23
CA ALA A 719 9.47 -6.82 21.96
C ALA A 719 8.54 -6.71 23.18
N LEU A 720 8.40 -5.50 23.73
CA LEU A 720 7.42 -5.19 24.75
C LEU A 720 6.06 -5.03 24.09
N VAL A 721 5.13 -5.93 24.42
CA VAL A 721 3.74 -5.92 23.93
C VAL A 721 2.78 -5.81 25.10
N ASN A 722 1.68 -5.07 24.93
CA ASN A 722 0.64 -4.97 25.95
C ASN A 722 -0.29 -6.19 25.84
N ARG A 723 -0.13 -7.14 26.75
CA ARG A 723 -0.86 -8.43 26.69
C ARG A 723 -2.34 -8.34 27.06
N ASP A 724 -2.79 -7.21 27.62
CA ASP A 724 -4.20 -6.99 27.96
C ASP A 724 -5.01 -6.50 26.75
N ILE A 725 -4.33 -6.11 25.67
CA ILE A 725 -4.93 -5.64 24.43
C ILE A 725 -4.71 -6.72 23.36
N LEU A 726 -5.74 -7.51 23.10
CA LEU A 726 -5.75 -8.43 21.96
C LEU A 726 -5.86 -7.63 20.64
N PRO A 727 -5.40 -8.19 19.51
CA PRO A 727 -5.67 -7.64 18.19
C PRO A 727 -7.17 -7.39 18.02
N ILE A 728 -7.51 -6.15 17.69
CA ILE A 728 -8.90 -5.68 17.69
C ILE A 728 -9.70 -6.34 16.56
N GLU A 729 -9.04 -6.75 15.49
CA GLU A 729 -9.63 -7.52 14.40
C GLU A 729 -10.17 -8.88 14.88
N THR A 730 -9.54 -9.48 15.89
CA THR A 730 -10.05 -10.70 16.55
C THR A 730 -11.31 -10.40 17.36
N GLU A 731 -11.35 -9.26 18.07
CA GLU A 731 -12.53 -8.82 18.84
C GLU A 731 -13.71 -8.48 17.90
N LEU A 732 -13.43 -7.80 16.79
CA LEU A 732 -14.42 -7.37 15.81
C LEU A 732 -15.00 -8.55 15.01
N ALA A 733 -14.17 -9.55 14.70
CA ALA A 733 -14.62 -10.81 14.09
C ALA A 733 -15.60 -11.59 14.99
N ALA A 734 -15.60 -11.35 16.31
CA ALA A 734 -16.58 -11.92 17.23
C ALA A 734 -17.88 -11.09 17.33
N LYS A 735 -17.83 -9.78 17.04
CA LYS A 735 -18.93 -8.80 17.17
C LYS A 735 -19.51 -8.35 15.80
N LYS A 736 -19.85 -9.31 14.94
CA LYS A 736 -19.98 -9.18 13.48
C LYS A 736 -21.00 -8.19 12.84
N LEU A 737 -21.72 -7.32 13.56
CA LEU A 737 -22.82 -6.53 12.98
C LEU A 737 -23.03 -5.11 13.58
N GLN A 738 -22.05 -4.49 14.26
CA GLN A 738 -22.22 -3.17 14.91
C GLN A 738 -21.60 -2.00 14.14
N ARG A 739 -22.35 -0.92 13.82
CA ARG A 739 -21.82 0.28 13.13
C ARG A 739 -20.54 0.82 13.78
N MET A 740 -19.66 1.48 13.02
CA MET A 740 -18.35 1.93 13.56
C MET A 740 -18.49 2.76 14.84
N GLN A 741 -19.47 3.65 14.85
CA GLN A 741 -19.84 4.51 15.97
C GLN A 741 -20.45 3.78 17.18
N ASP A 742 -20.94 2.54 16.99
CA ASP A 742 -21.62 1.76 18.03
C ASP A 742 -20.63 0.79 18.74
N VAL A 743 -19.37 0.76 18.30
CA VAL A 743 -18.31 -0.07 18.89
C VAL A 743 -17.81 0.57 20.19
N SER A 744 -17.78 -0.20 21.28
CA SER A 744 -17.34 0.28 22.58
C SER A 744 -15.91 0.85 22.55
N GLY A 745 -15.74 2.05 23.13
CA GLY A 745 -14.47 2.77 23.21
C GLY A 745 -14.07 3.56 21.96
N VAL A 746 -14.88 3.53 20.90
CA VAL A 746 -14.65 4.37 19.71
C VAL A 746 -15.16 5.78 19.95
N LEU A 747 -14.34 6.76 19.59
CA LEU A 747 -14.64 8.18 19.71
C LEU A 747 -14.55 8.84 18.34
N GLU A 748 -15.18 10.01 18.20
CA GLU A 748 -14.94 10.89 17.08
C GLU A 748 -13.67 11.70 17.37
N CYS A 749 -12.64 11.48 16.56
CA CYS A 749 -11.34 12.08 16.74
C CYS A 749 -11.14 13.21 15.73
N GLN A 750 -11.03 14.45 16.19
CA GLN A 750 -10.77 15.61 15.36
C GLN A 750 -9.28 16.00 15.45
N LEU A 751 -8.54 15.68 14.40
CA LEU A 751 -7.14 16.01 14.22
C LEU A 751 -7.00 17.37 13.55
N ARG A 752 -6.09 18.21 14.05
CA ARG A 752 -5.64 19.44 13.41
C ARG A 752 -4.12 19.52 13.39
N LEU A 753 -3.55 19.70 12.21
CA LEU A 753 -2.12 19.90 11.98
C LEU A 753 -1.88 21.30 11.42
N ASN A 754 -1.00 22.08 12.04
CA ASN A 754 -0.57 23.37 11.51
C ASN A 754 0.89 23.31 11.10
N PHE A 755 1.21 23.92 9.96
CA PHE A 755 2.56 24.03 9.43
C PHE A 755 3.36 25.15 10.14
N SER A 756 4.66 24.97 10.33
CA SER A 756 5.57 26.03 10.81
C SER A 756 6.74 26.24 9.87
N CYS A 757 7.55 25.21 9.59
CA CYS A 757 8.63 25.31 8.62
C CYS A 757 8.99 23.95 7.99
N VAL A 758 9.70 23.98 6.86
CA VAL A 758 10.28 22.81 6.22
C VAL A 758 11.71 23.13 5.77
N SER A 759 12.62 22.17 5.94
CA SER A 759 14.00 22.23 5.43
C SER A 759 14.25 21.03 4.53
N TRP A 760 14.89 21.24 3.37
CA TRP A 760 15.21 20.18 2.42
C TRP A 760 16.70 19.84 2.43
N GLN A 761 17.04 18.58 2.21
CA GLN A 761 18.42 18.18 1.94
C GLN A 761 18.81 18.56 0.50
N PRO A 762 20.08 18.93 0.24
CA PRO A 762 20.57 19.20 -1.11
C PRO A 762 20.48 17.94 -1.97
N ASP A 763 19.98 18.06 -3.20
CA ASP A 763 19.90 16.93 -4.13
C ASP A 763 21.31 16.57 -4.64
N THR A 764 21.91 15.50 -4.12
CA THR A 764 23.26 15.04 -4.52
C THR A 764 23.32 14.39 -5.92
N GLU A 765 22.17 14.07 -6.53
CA GLU A 765 22.10 13.41 -7.85
C GLU A 765 21.67 14.33 -9.00
N ALA A 766 21.29 15.57 -8.72
CA ALA A 766 20.94 16.53 -9.76
C ALA A 766 22.09 17.52 -9.90
N ASP A 767 22.70 17.62 -11.09
CA ASP A 767 23.61 18.69 -11.48
C ASP A 767 22.87 20.04 -11.51
N PHE A 768 22.40 20.51 -10.36
CA PHE A 768 21.95 21.89 -10.16
C PHE A 768 22.95 22.58 -9.23
N PRO A 769 23.42 23.80 -9.59
CA PRO A 769 24.44 24.49 -8.82
C PRO A 769 23.93 24.77 -7.40
N LEU A 770 24.77 24.44 -6.41
CA LEU A 770 24.59 24.79 -5.01
C LEU A 770 24.40 26.30 -4.87
N ILE A 771 23.17 26.74 -4.60
CA ILE A 771 22.92 28.09 -4.10
C ILE A 771 22.81 28.00 -2.59
N SER A 772 23.81 28.57 -1.92
CA SER A 772 23.76 28.89 -0.49
C SER A 772 22.60 29.87 -0.25
N LEU A 773 21.58 29.45 0.50
CA LEU A 773 20.55 30.35 1.00
C LEU A 773 20.37 30.16 2.50
N GLY A 774 21.02 31.05 3.25
CA GLY A 774 20.48 31.53 4.51
C GLY A 774 19.30 32.46 4.26
N SER A 775 18.38 32.50 5.23
CA SER A 775 17.13 33.28 5.30
C SER A 775 15.86 32.62 4.71
N SER A 776 14.78 32.85 5.41
CA SER A 776 13.52 32.10 5.46
C SER A 776 12.54 32.37 4.30
N VAL A 777 13.02 32.49 3.06
CA VAL A 777 12.14 32.70 1.89
C VAL A 777 12.69 31.94 0.68
N ASP A 778 12.37 30.65 0.57
CA ASP A 778 12.35 29.94 -0.73
C ASP A 778 11.59 28.60 -0.69
N ILE A 779 10.51 28.52 0.10
CA ILE A 779 9.65 27.31 0.18
C ILE A 779 9.01 27.01 -1.20
N ASP A 780 8.84 28.01 -2.06
CA ASP A 780 8.15 27.90 -3.34
C ASP A 780 9.05 27.48 -4.51
N GLN A 781 10.37 27.69 -4.49
CA GLN A 781 11.20 27.41 -5.67
C GLN A 781 11.19 25.93 -6.08
N ARG A 782 11.26 25.00 -5.11
CA ARG A 782 11.25 23.55 -5.38
C ARG A 782 9.94 23.05 -6.00
N PHE A 783 8.83 23.73 -5.71
CA PHE A 783 7.48 23.37 -6.17
C PHE A 783 7.00 24.19 -7.37
N SER A 784 7.58 25.38 -7.58
CA SER A 784 7.19 26.34 -8.61
C SER A 784 7.29 25.78 -10.04
N SER A 785 8.19 24.83 -10.28
CA SER A 785 8.29 24.13 -11.56
C SER A 785 7.12 23.16 -11.78
N PHE A 786 6.64 22.48 -10.74
CA PHE A 786 5.54 21.50 -10.84
C PHE A 786 4.18 22.18 -11.02
N ASP A 787 3.97 23.32 -10.37
CA ASP A 787 2.76 24.14 -10.55
C ASP A 787 2.67 24.70 -11.99
N ARG A 788 3.79 25.05 -12.63
CA ARG A 788 3.83 25.50 -14.04
C ARG A 788 3.50 24.39 -15.05
N HIS A 789 3.74 23.13 -14.70
CA HIS A 789 3.46 21.98 -15.57
C HIS A 789 2.09 21.34 -15.28
N GLY A 790 1.24 21.98 -14.45
CA GLY A 790 -0.10 21.51 -14.12
C GLY A 790 -0.16 20.37 -13.09
N HIS A 791 0.94 20.11 -12.38
CA HIS A 791 0.99 19.13 -11.29
C HIS A 791 0.96 19.83 -9.94
N GLN A 792 -0.23 19.93 -9.34
CA GLN A 792 -0.40 20.56 -8.04
C GLN A 792 0.27 19.74 -6.92
N VAL A 793 1.08 20.40 -6.10
CA VAL A 793 1.70 19.80 -4.91
C VAL A 793 0.65 19.65 -3.80
N MET A 794 0.59 18.46 -3.23
CA MET A 794 -0.38 18.04 -2.23
C MET A 794 0.32 17.51 -0.98
N VAL A 795 -0.33 17.70 0.16
CA VAL A 795 -0.05 17.02 1.41
C VAL A 795 -1.15 16.00 1.64
N THR A 796 -0.75 14.75 1.85
CA THR A 796 -1.65 13.66 2.22
C THR A 796 -1.34 13.25 3.64
N ILE A 797 -2.38 13.10 4.46
CA ILE A 797 -2.27 12.54 5.80
C ILE A 797 -3.10 11.26 5.92
N VAL A 798 -2.66 10.35 6.78
CA VAL A 798 -3.40 9.16 7.17
C VAL A 798 -3.49 9.12 8.69
N PHE A 799 -4.71 9.13 9.21
CA PHE A 799 -5.02 9.07 10.63
C PHE A 799 -6.38 8.38 10.89
N PRO A 800 -6.45 7.41 11.82
CA PRO A 800 -5.31 6.73 12.45
C PRO A 800 -4.48 5.94 11.43
N LEU A 801 -3.27 5.52 11.78
CA LEU A 801 -2.50 4.64 10.89
C LEU A 801 -3.27 3.35 10.60
N PRO A 802 -3.11 2.73 9.42
CA PRO A 802 -3.80 1.47 9.11
C PRO A 802 -3.53 0.35 10.11
N SER A 803 -2.36 0.37 10.77
CA SER A 803 -2.03 -0.62 11.79
C SER A 803 -2.61 -0.32 13.18
N GLU A 804 -3.21 0.85 13.37
CA GLU A 804 -3.95 1.29 14.56
C GLU A 804 -5.46 1.41 14.28
N ASP A 805 -5.85 1.37 13.00
CA ASP A 805 -7.21 1.57 12.54
C ASP A 805 -8.00 0.26 12.51
N ILE A 806 -8.86 0.13 13.51
CA ILE A 806 -9.77 -1.00 13.69
C ILE A 806 -10.83 -1.08 12.58
N PHE A 807 -10.98 -0.01 11.79
CA PHE A 807 -11.93 0.11 10.70
C PHE A 807 -11.27 0.16 9.32
N SER A 808 -9.96 -0.04 9.21
CA SER A 808 -9.20 0.08 7.95
C SER A 808 -9.94 -0.58 6.77
N ALA A 809 -10.24 -1.88 6.89
CA ALA A 809 -10.95 -2.65 5.87
C ALA A 809 -12.34 -2.08 5.48
N GLN A 810 -13.07 -1.50 6.43
CA GLN A 810 -14.39 -0.90 6.24
C GLN A 810 -14.30 0.46 5.54
N ARG A 811 -13.30 1.28 5.88
CA ARG A 811 -13.10 2.62 5.31
C ARG A 811 -12.82 2.56 3.81
N LYS A 812 -12.05 1.58 3.36
CA LYS A 812 -11.79 1.35 1.94
C LYS A 812 -13.03 1.04 1.12
N LEU A 813 -14.03 0.38 1.70
CA LEU A 813 -15.32 0.19 1.02
C LEU A 813 -16.06 1.51 0.85
N LEU A 814 -15.99 2.39 1.85
CA LEU A 814 -16.61 3.71 1.82
C LEU A 814 -15.91 4.60 0.79
N GLU A 815 -14.59 4.56 0.72
CA GLU A 815 -13.80 5.25 -0.31
C GLU A 815 -14.07 4.69 -1.72
N LEU A 816 -14.15 3.36 -1.87
CA LEU A 816 -14.53 2.75 -3.14
C LEU A 816 -15.95 3.17 -3.54
N ALA A 817 -16.90 3.15 -2.59
CA ALA A 817 -18.28 3.60 -2.81
C ALA A 817 -18.32 5.03 -3.28
N ASP A 818 -17.55 5.90 -2.64
CA ASP A 818 -17.45 7.31 -3.01
C ASP A 818 -16.88 7.48 -4.44
N SER A 819 -15.74 6.83 -4.72
CA SER A 819 -15.08 6.87 -6.03
C SER A 819 -15.98 6.38 -7.18
N MET A 820 -16.84 5.39 -6.90
CA MET A 820 -17.79 4.82 -7.86
C MET A 820 -19.06 5.65 -7.98
N SER A 821 -19.41 6.43 -6.96
CA SER A 821 -20.57 7.32 -6.96
C SER A 821 -20.32 8.67 -7.63
N GLY A 822 -19.08 8.95 -8.04
CA GLY A 822 -18.71 10.23 -8.66
C GLY A 822 -18.91 11.43 -7.73
N GLY A 823 -18.82 11.21 -6.42
CA GLY A 823 -19.08 12.22 -5.39
C GLY A 823 -20.57 12.56 -5.18
N VAL A 824 -21.51 11.79 -5.73
CA VAL A 824 -22.96 12.06 -5.57
C VAL A 824 -23.47 11.72 -4.16
N TYR A 825 -22.74 10.89 -3.40
CA TYR A 825 -23.02 10.63 -1.98
C TYR A 825 -22.51 11.72 -1.02
N LEU A 826 -21.75 12.71 -1.53
CA LEU A 826 -20.87 13.59 -0.73
C LEU A 826 -21.45 14.97 -0.39
N GLU A 827 -22.74 15.23 -0.55
CA GLU A 827 -23.32 16.55 -0.20
C GLU A 827 -23.61 16.75 1.30
N ASN A 828 -23.36 15.74 2.14
CA ASN A 828 -23.19 15.89 3.59
C ASN A 828 -21.73 15.60 3.94
N THR A 829 -20.84 16.54 3.64
CA THR A 829 -19.38 16.44 3.80
C THR A 829 -18.95 16.01 5.20
N ASP A 830 -19.65 16.45 6.24
CA ASP A 830 -19.28 16.20 7.64
C ASP A 830 -19.47 14.73 8.04
N ARG A 831 -20.45 14.01 7.46
CA ARG A 831 -20.72 12.59 7.80
C ARG A 831 -19.78 11.60 7.10
N LEU A 832 -19.06 12.01 6.04
CA LEU A 832 -18.12 11.15 5.32
C LEU A 832 -16.66 11.39 5.74
N LEU A 833 -16.30 12.61 6.17
CA LEU A 833 -14.99 12.90 6.76
C LEU A 833 -14.69 11.93 7.91
N CYS A 834 -15.65 11.74 8.82
CA CYS A 834 -15.50 10.83 9.96
C CYS A 834 -15.33 9.35 9.55
N LYS A 835 -15.61 9.02 8.28
CA LYS A 835 -15.60 7.68 7.71
C LYS A 835 -14.36 7.38 6.87
N THR A 836 -13.54 8.35 6.48
CA THR A 836 -12.22 8.11 5.86
C THR A 836 -11.11 8.30 6.89
N ASN A 837 -9.98 7.64 6.71
CA ASN A 837 -8.76 7.88 7.50
C ASN A 837 -7.71 8.65 6.69
N VAL A 838 -7.98 8.94 5.41
CA VAL A 838 -7.11 9.72 4.53
C VAL A 838 -7.68 11.11 4.33
N ALA A 839 -6.82 12.11 4.34
CA ALA A 839 -7.14 13.46 3.91
C ALA A 839 -6.06 14.04 2.99
N HIS A 840 -6.50 14.80 1.99
CA HIS A 840 -5.64 15.43 0.99
C HIS A 840 -5.87 16.94 0.97
N ILE A 841 -4.80 17.73 0.99
CA ILE A 841 -4.86 19.18 0.91
C ILE A 841 -3.76 19.70 -0.02
N LYS A 842 -3.98 20.84 -0.66
CA LYS A 842 -2.96 21.50 -1.48
C LYS A 842 -1.86 22.04 -0.57
N TRP A 843 -0.62 22.00 -1.03
CA TRP A 843 0.52 22.53 -0.26
C TRP A 843 0.29 23.98 0.18
N ALA A 844 -0.16 24.86 -0.72
CA ALA A 844 -0.42 26.27 -0.39
C ALA A 844 -1.50 26.45 0.70
N ASP A 845 -2.54 25.61 0.69
CA ASP A 845 -3.60 25.66 1.70
C ASP A 845 -3.12 25.07 3.04
N PHE A 846 -2.30 24.02 3.01
CA PHE A 846 -1.68 23.46 4.22
C PHE A 846 -0.75 24.47 4.90
N VAL A 847 0.05 25.20 4.12
CA VAL A 847 0.94 26.25 4.65
C VAL A 847 0.14 27.41 5.25
N ARG A 848 -0.99 27.79 4.62
CA ARG A 848 -1.82 28.92 5.07
C ARG A 848 -2.68 28.58 6.29
N ASP A 849 -3.40 27.46 6.23
CA ASP A 849 -4.51 27.15 7.14
C ASP A 849 -4.29 25.86 7.95
N GLY A 850 -3.25 25.08 7.64
CA GLY A 850 -3.09 23.72 8.17
C GLY A 850 -4.08 22.72 7.56
N ILE A 851 -4.26 21.58 8.20
CA ILE A 851 -5.25 20.57 7.83
C ILE A 851 -6.06 20.14 9.06
N THR A 852 -7.38 20.02 8.88
CA THR A 852 -8.30 19.46 9.89
C THR A 852 -8.95 18.21 9.32
N HIS A 853 -8.95 17.12 10.08
CA HIS A 853 -9.53 15.84 9.69
C HIS A 853 -10.25 15.21 10.88
N ALA A 854 -11.52 14.85 10.71
CA ALA A 854 -12.30 14.14 11.72
C ALA A 854 -12.43 12.67 11.32
N THR A 855 -12.36 11.73 12.26
CA THR A 855 -12.41 10.29 11.98
C THR A 855 -12.82 9.47 13.19
N PHE A 856 -13.45 8.31 13.02
CA PHE A 856 -13.75 7.40 14.14
C PHE A 856 -12.55 6.53 14.51
N ALA A 857 -11.97 6.72 15.69
CA ALA A 857 -10.87 5.87 16.15
C ALA A 857 -11.11 5.40 17.58
N ARG A 858 -10.54 4.25 17.92
CA ARG A 858 -10.46 3.76 19.31
C ARG A 858 -9.07 4.08 19.85
N PRO A 859 -8.89 5.17 20.60
CA PRO A 859 -7.58 5.53 21.13
C PRO A 859 -7.17 4.55 22.24
N THR A 860 -6.23 3.63 21.95
CA THR A 860 -5.73 2.61 22.88
C THR A 860 -4.33 2.91 23.45
N GLY A 861 -3.76 4.04 23.07
CA GLY A 861 -2.43 4.50 23.46
C GLY A 861 -2.03 5.71 22.60
N ASN A 862 -0.72 5.93 22.46
CA ASN A 862 -0.20 6.89 21.48
C ASN A 862 -0.77 6.58 20.09
N MET A 863 -1.20 7.63 19.39
CA MET A 863 -1.76 7.52 18.06
C MET A 863 -0.78 8.14 17.06
N HIS A 864 -0.79 7.65 15.82
CA HIS A 864 0.14 8.13 14.81
C HIS A 864 -0.57 8.72 13.59
N VAL A 865 0.06 9.77 13.04
CA VAL A 865 -0.35 10.39 11.78
C VAL A 865 0.79 10.24 10.78
N ALA A 866 0.56 9.53 9.68
CA ALA A 866 1.50 9.57 8.56
C ALA A 866 1.23 10.82 7.71
N ILE A 867 2.29 11.50 7.28
CA ILE A 867 2.24 12.68 6.43
C ILE A 867 3.14 12.51 5.21
N LYS A 868 2.65 12.85 4.03
CA LYS A 868 3.37 12.75 2.75
C LYS A 868 3.20 14.00 1.92
N VAL A 869 4.29 14.52 1.39
CA VAL A 869 4.32 15.64 0.45
C VAL A 869 4.62 15.12 -0.95
N HIS A 870 3.75 15.36 -1.93
CA HIS A 870 3.89 14.79 -3.27
C HIS A 870 3.20 15.64 -4.35
N ALA A 871 3.59 15.50 -5.61
CA ALA A 871 2.96 16.20 -6.73
C ALA A 871 1.86 15.34 -7.38
N GLY A 872 0.58 15.71 -7.21
CA GLY A 872 -0.58 14.99 -7.79
C GLY A 872 -0.61 13.48 -7.49
N THR A 873 -1.45 12.72 -8.23
CA THR A 873 -1.59 11.26 -7.99
C THR A 873 -0.48 10.39 -8.60
N GLN A 874 0.38 10.93 -9.46
CA GLN A 874 1.43 10.17 -10.18
C GLN A 874 2.77 10.92 -10.26
N GLY A 875 2.89 12.09 -9.63
CA GLY A 875 4.14 12.82 -9.60
C GLY A 875 5.06 12.34 -8.48
N PRO A 876 6.26 12.95 -8.38
CA PRO A 876 7.26 12.55 -7.39
C PRO A 876 6.74 12.74 -5.96
N CYS A 877 7.16 11.83 -5.08
CA CYS A 877 7.13 12.04 -3.64
C CYS A 877 8.32 12.91 -3.26
N PHE A 878 8.08 13.98 -2.51
CA PHE A 878 9.14 14.83 -1.99
C PHE A 878 9.63 14.35 -0.62
N GLY A 879 8.77 13.65 0.12
CA GLY A 879 9.11 13.02 1.38
C GLY A 879 7.87 12.62 2.17
N GLN A 880 8.03 11.64 3.04
CA GLN A 880 7.00 11.17 3.97
C GLN A 880 7.60 10.88 5.34
N GLY A 881 6.77 10.92 6.37
CA GLY A 881 7.16 10.62 7.76
C GLY A 881 5.95 10.38 8.64
N VAL A 882 6.19 10.10 9.92
CA VAL A 882 5.15 9.82 10.92
C VAL A 882 5.28 10.74 12.12
N ILE A 883 4.15 11.29 12.55
CA ILE A 883 4.01 12.13 13.74
C ILE A 883 3.34 11.29 14.82
N CYS A 884 3.98 11.19 15.98
CA CYS A 884 3.38 10.58 17.17
C CYS A 884 2.58 11.63 17.94
N ILE A 885 1.34 11.27 18.31
CA ILE A 885 0.46 12.03 19.19
C ILE A 885 0.41 11.28 20.52
N PRO A 886 1.15 11.74 21.55
CA PRO A 886 1.16 11.06 22.83
C PRO A 886 -0.20 11.20 23.53
N GLN A 887 -0.66 10.15 24.18
CA GLN A 887 -1.82 10.27 25.07
C GLN A 887 -1.45 11.10 26.31
N GLY A 888 -2.34 12.01 26.71
CA GLY A 888 -2.20 12.74 27.96
C GLY A 888 -2.24 11.79 29.18
N PRO A 889 -1.62 12.16 30.32
CA PRO A 889 -1.76 11.37 31.54
C PRO A 889 -3.23 11.25 31.90
N ASN A 890 -3.68 10.01 32.10
CA ASN A 890 -5.01 9.71 32.59
C ASN A 890 -5.01 10.05 34.10
N ASP A 891 -4.98 11.34 34.44
CA ASP A 891 -5.14 11.77 35.83
C ASP A 891 -6.52 11.29 36.27
N GLY A 892 -6.56 10.39 37.24
CA GLY A 892 -7.76 9.69 37.72
C GLY A 892 -8.80 10.59 38.42
N GLY A 893 -8.95 11.83 37.98
CA GLY A 893 -10.06 12.71 38.31
C GLY A 893 -11.12 12.68 37.20
N ASP A 894 -12.38 12.88 37.57
CA ASP A 894 -13.53 13.09 36.68
C ASP A 894 -13.36 14.33 35.76
N GLU A 895 -12.38 14.35 34.85
CA GLU A 895 -12.14 15.50 33.97
C GLU A 895 -12.63 15.27 32.53
N GLN A 896 -13.82 15.83 32.31
CA GLN A 896 -14.42 16.42 31.10
C GLN A 896 -14.52 15.60 29.79
N PRO A 897 -15.69 15.59 29.12
CA PRO A 897 -15.94 14.86 27.86
C PRO A 897 -15.18 15.38 26.61
N ASP A 898 -14.31 16.38 26.75
CA ASP A 898 -13.69 17.15 25.66
C ASP A 898 -12.18 17.36 25.89
N SER A 899 -11.44 16.28 26.14
CA SER A 899 -9.98 16.38 26.32
C SER A 899 -9.30 16.72 24.98
N ILE A 900 -8.71 17.93 24.86
CA ILE A 900 -7.87 18.33 23.72
C ILE A 900 -6.41 17.96 24.05
N GLN A 901 -5.86 16.97 23.36
CA GLN A 901 -4.44 16.67 23.40
C GLN A 901 -3.72 17.60 22.42
N LYS A 902 -2.78 18.39 22.92
CA LYS A 902 -2.05 19.37 22.11
C LYS A 902 -0.55 19.15 22.21
N LEU A 903 0.08 18.80 21.10
CA LEU A 903 1.53 18.81 20.95
C LEU A 903 1.92 20.11 20.24
N ASN A 904 2.46 21.05 21.01
CA ASN A 904 2.71 22.40 20.51
C ASN A 904 3.74 22.42 19.38
N ASN A 905 4.72 21.50 19.35
CA ASN A 905 5.72 21.40 18.29
C ASN A 905 6.03 19.92 17.97
N PHE A 906 5.83 19.51 16.72
CA PHE A 906 6.38 18.26 16.17
C PHE A 906 7.54 18.56 15.22
N VAL A 907 8.49 17.64 15.16
CA VAL A 907 9.56 17.59 14.16
C VAL A 907 9.49 16.21 13.52
N VAL A 908 9.26 16.15 12.21
CA VAL A 908 9.22 14.91 11.45
C VAL A 908 10.30 14.90 10.38
N GLU A 909 11.17 13.90 10.43
CA GLU A 909 12.15 13.65 9.37
C GLU A 909 11.44 12.99 8.17
N LEU A 910 11.71 13.51 6.98
CA LEU A 910 11.08 13.08 5.74
C LEU A 910 12.01 12.17 4.95
N ALA A 911 11.46 11.06 4.46
CA ALA A 911 12.16 10.12 3.60
C ALA A 911 11.36 9.72 2.36
N ASP A 912 12.06 9.34 1.30
CA ASP A 912 11.50 8.76 0.08
C ASP A 912 12.41 7.63 -0.44
N GLY A 913 11.86 6.41 -0.54
CA GLY A 913 12.62 5.19 -0.85
C GLY A 913 13.73 4.91 0.16
N GLY A 914 13.58 5.32 1.41
CA GLY A 914 14.65 5.24 2.41
C GLY A 914 15.83 6.21 2.18
N ARG A 915 15.69 7.23 1.33
CA ARG A 915 16.61 8.37 1.28
C ARG A 915 16.08 9.51 2.14
N HIS A 916 16.91 10.15 2.95
CA HIS A 916 16.54 11.36 3.68
C HIS A 916 16.33 12.52 2.70
N THR A 917 15.16 13.16 2.75
CA THR A 917 14.83 14.27 1.84
C THR A 917 14.71 15.61 2.54
N GLY A 918 14.41 15.63 3.84
CA GLY A 918 14.28 16.87 4.59
C GLY A 918 13.65 16.69 5.97
N THR A 919 13.25 17.80 6.58
CA THR A 919 12.61 17.84 7.90
C THR A 919 11.44 18.80 7.84
N LEU A 920 10.30 18.41 8.41
CA LEU A 920 9.08 19.21 8.49
C LEU A 920 8.75 19.46 9.96
N THR A 921 8.39 20.70 10.29
CA THR A 921 8.00 21.07 11.65
C THR A 921 6.66 21.81 11.66
N GLY A 922 5.94 21.67 12.76
CA GLY A 922 4.61 22.23 12.91
C GLY A 922 4.05 21.98 14.30
N SER A 923 2.74 22.18 14.47
CA SER A 923 2.01 21.84 15.70
C SER A 923 0.88 20.85 15.39
N VAL A 924 0.58 19.93 16.30
CA VAL A 924 -0.55 19.00 16.16
C VAL A 924 -1.46 19.07 17.38
N SER A 925 -2.77 19.07 17.15
CA SER A 925 -3.77 18.90 18.21
C SER A 925 -4.78 17.84 17.81
N LEU A 926 -5.10 16.96 18.75
CA LEU A 926 -6.13 15.94 18.63
C LEU A 926 -7.20 16.19 19.69
N GLN A 927 -8.42 16.44 19.24
CA GLN A 927 -9.58 16.54 20.12
C GLN A 927 -10.35 15.23 20.06
N LEU A 928 -10.58 14.62 21.22
CA LEU A 928 -11.41 13.43 21.36
C LEU A 928 -12.81 13.87 21.73
N LEU A 929 -13.78 13.64 20.84
CA LEU A 929 -15.17 13.99 21.01
C LEU A 929 -15.96 12.74 21.36
N GLN A 930 -16.50 12.69 22.58
CA GLN A 930 -17.45 11.67 22.95
C GLN A 930 -18.83 12.07 22.40
N ARG A 931 -19.34 11.27 21.47
CA ARG A 931 -20.66 11.56 20.89
C ARG A 931 -21.72 11.32 21.97
N ALA A 932 -22.52 12.33 22.26
CA ALA A 932 -23.74 12.14 23.04
C ALA A 932 -24.55 11.05 22.34
N SER A 933 -24.91 9.99 23.07
CA SER A 933 -25.80 8.95 22.54
C SER A 933 -27.08 9.64 22.06
N ASP A 934 -27.30 9.64 20.74
CA ASP A 934 -28.59 10.02 20.16
C ASP A 934 -29.60 8.99 20.69
N ALA A 935 -30.32 9.37 21.75
CA ALA A 935 -31.44 8.62 22.32
C ALA A 935 -32.67 8.71 21.41
#